data_AF-A0ABD4PUC5-F1
#
_entry.id   AF-A0ABD4PUC5-F1
#
_cell.length_a   1.000
_cell.length_b   1.000
_cell.length_c   1.000
_cell.angle_alpha   90.00
_cell.angle_beta   90.00
_cell.angle_gamma   90.00
#
_symmetry.space_group_name_H-M   'P 1'
#
loop_
_entity.id
_entity.type
_entity.pdbx_description
1 polymer ?
#
loop_
_entity_poly.entity_id
_entity_poly.type
_entity_poly.pdbx_seq_one_letter_code
_entity_poly.pdbx_strand_id
1 'polypeptide(L)'
;MSFVLAMPEVLGSAATDLAALGSVLGAADAAAAATTTGIVAAAQDEVSAAIAALFSAHGRAYQVASAQAAAVHAQFVEALSAGAGAYASAEAAGAAVLANPAQSVQQDLLAAVNAQSVALTGRPLIGNGANGAPGTGANGAPGGWLLGNGGAGGSAAAGSGLPGGAGGAAGLFGTGGAGGAGGSSTVGDGGAGGAGGSGGWLLGTGGVGGVGGLGAGAGGAGGAGGTGGRGFLNDGGVGGAGGNAGLLFGAGGTGGSGGAGLGGDGGAGGAGGNAGVLFGNAGSGGTGGFGDTDGGAGGAGGDAGWLGSGGVGGAGGFGETGDGGVGGAGGKAGLLIGNGGAGGAGGQGAVTGGTGGAGGDGVLIGNGGNAGIGGTGPTAGDTGAGGISGLLLGADGFNAPASASPLHTLKQQALAAINAPTQTLTGRPLIGNGTPGAVGSGATGAPGGWLLGDGGAGGSGAAGSGAPGGAGGAAGLWGTGGAGGAGGSSAGGGGAGGAGGAGGWLLGDGGAGGIGGASTVLGGTGGGGGVGGLWGAGGAGGAGGTGLVGGDGGAGGAGGTGGLLAGLIGAGGGHGGTGGLSTNGDGGVGGAGGNAGMLAGPGGAGGAGGDGENLDTGGDGGAGGSAGLLFGSGGAGGAGGFGFLGGDGGAGGNAGLLLSSGGAGGFGGFGTAGGVGGAGGNAGWLGFGGAGGIGGIGGNANGGAGGNGGTGGQLWGSGGAGGEGGAALSVGDTGGAGGVGGSAGLIGTGGNGGNGGTGANAGSPGTGGAGGLLLGQNGLNGLP
;
A
#
# COMPACT_ATOMS: atom_id res chain seq x y z
N MET A 1 -30.39 -38.25 8.41
CA MET A 1 -29.87 -37.02 7.78
C MET A 1 -29.83 -37.27 6.29
N SER A 2 -30.53 -36.49 5.48
CA SER A 2 -30.44 -36.59 4.01
C SER A 2 -29.13 -35.94 3.58
N PHE A 3 -28.30 -36.67 2.82
CA PHE A 3 -27.11 -36.09 2.20
C PHE A 3 -27.55 -35.17 1.06
N VAL A 4 -27.07 -33.93 1.07
CA VAL A 4 -27.13 -33.04 -0.10
C VAL A 4 -25.90 -33.36 -0.95
N LEU A 5 -26.11 -33.80 -2.18
CA LEU A 5 -25.05 -34.00 -3.17
C LEU A 5 -25.09 -32.81 -4.12
N ALA A 6 -24.11 -31.91 -4.02
CA ALA A 6 -23.88 -30.85 -4.98
C ALA A 6 -22.81 -31.29 -6.00
N MET A 7 -22.85 -30.77 -7.23
CA MET A 7 -21.83 -31.03 -8.26
C MET A 7 -21.13 -29.70 -8.61
N PRO A 8 -20.07 -29.30 -7.88
CA PRO A 8 -19.44 -27.99 -8.03
C PRO A 8 -18.90 -27.71 -9.44
N GLU A 9 -18.30 -28.70 -10.11
CA GLU A 9 -17.83 -28.52 -11.50
C GLU A 9 -18.97 -28.20 -12.47
N VAL A 10 -20.16 -28.77 -12.27
CA VAL A 10 -21.32 -28.52 -13.14
C VAL A 10 -21.86 -27.10 -12.93
N LEU A 11 -21.85 -26.60 -11.69
CA LEU A 11 -22.25 -25.24 -11.36
C LEU A 11 -21.26 -24.20 -11.90
N GLY A 12 -19.95 -24.46 -11.79
CA GLY A 12 -18.90 -23.59 -12.36
C GLY A 12 -18.94 -23.51 -13.89
N SER A 13 -19.20 -24.64 -14.56
CA SER A 13 -19.42 -24.68 -16.02
C SER A 13 -20.65 -23.85 -16.40
N ALA A 14 -21.77 -24.02 -15.71
CA ALA A 14 -23.00 -23.29 -15.98
C ALA A 14 -22.83 -21.77 -15.79
N ALA A 15 -22.10 -21.33 -14.77
CA ALA A 15 -21.80 -19.91 -14.55
C ALA A 15 -20.98 -19.31 -15.70
N THR A 16 -20.02 -20.07 -16.24
CA THR A 16 -19.20 -19.65 -17.39
C THR A 16 -20.05 -19.51 -18.66
N ASP A 17 -20.93 -20.47 -18.93
CA ASP A 17 -21.85 -20.44 -20.08
C ASP A 17 -22.86 -19.26 -19.97
N LEU A 18 -23.36 -18.98 -18.76
CA LEU A 18 -24.22 -17.83 -18.49
C LEU A 18 -23.47 -16.51 -18.67
N ALA A 19 -22.21 -16.41 -18.23
CA ALA A 19 -21.38 -15.22 -18.47
C ALA A 19 -21.20 -14.95 -19.97
N ALA A 20 -20.94 -16.00 -20.76
CA ALA A 20 -20.84 -15.90 -22.21
C ALA A 20 -22.16 -15.44 -22.86
N LEU A 21 -23.31 -15.94 -22.39
CA LEU A 21 -24.63 -15.48 -22.84
C LEU A 21 -24.87 -14.00 -22.50
N GLY A 22 -24.48 -13.57 -21.30
CA GLY A 22 -24.57 -12.16 -20.89
C GLY A 22 -23.77 -11.23 -21.80
N SER A 23 -22.56 -11.65 -22.18
CA SER A 23 -21.72 -10.93 -23.15
C SER A 23 -22.36 -10.85 -24.55
N VAL A 24 -22.93 -11.96 -25.04
CA VAL A 24 -23.63 -12.00 -26.34
C VAL A 24 -24.85 -11.08 -26.35
N LEU A 25 -25.65 -11.08 -25.28
CA LEU A 25 -26.83 -10.22 -25.15
C LEU A 25 -26.43 -8.74 -25.05
N GLY A 26 -25.43 -8.40 -24.23
CA GLY A 26 -24.92 -7.04 -24.12
C GLY A 26 -24.39 -6.49 -25.44
N ALA A 27 -23.68 -7.31 -26.22
CA ALA A 27 -23.21 -6.93 -27.55
C ALA A 27 -24.37 -6.71 -28.54
N ALA A 28 -25.43 -7.52 -28.47
CA ALA A 28 -26.62 -7.37 -29.30
C ALA A 28 -27.42 -6.10 -28.95
N ASP A 29 -27.61 -5.81 -27.66
CA ASP A 29 -28.31 -4.61 -27.19
C ASP A 29 -27.53 -3.34 -27.52
N ALA A 30 -26.19 -3.36 -27.41
CA ALA A 30 -25.32 -2.26 -27.82
C ALA A 30 -25.37 -2.00 -29.34
N ALA A 31 -25.35 -3.06 -30.16
CA ALA A 31 -25.49 -2.94 -31.62
C ALA A 31 -26.85 -2.37 -32.03
N ALA A 32 -27.93 -2.68 -31.30
CA ALA A 32 -29.27 -2.18 -31.61
C ALA A 32 -29.51 -0.72 -31.16
N ALA A 33 -28.71 -0.20 -30.22
CA ALA A 33 -28.95 1.09 -29.55
C ALA A 33 -29.06 2.28 -30.50
N ALA A 34 -28.12 2.44 -31.44
CA ALA A 34 -28.09 3.58 -32.36
C ALA A 34 -29.31 3.59 -33.31
N THR A 35 -29.68 2.42 -33.83
CA THR A 35 -30.77 2.27 -34.82
C THR A 35 -32.17 2.36 -34.22
N THR A 36 -32.32 2.12 -32.91
CA THR A 36 -33.61 2.11 -32.22
C THR A 36 -33.88 3.41 -31.46
N THR A 37 -32.86 4.23 -31.17
CA THR A 37 -33.00 5.49 -30.42
C THR A 37 -32.84 6.76 -31.25
N GLY A 38 -32.32 6.63 -32.48
CA GLY A 38 -32.10 7.72 -33.43
C GLY A 38 -33.05 7.71 -34.63
N ILE A 39 -34.32 7.36 -34.43
CA ILE A 39 -35.29 7.26 -35.53
C ILE A 39 -35.66 8.66 -36.02
N VAL A 40 -35.51 8.89 -37.32
CA VAL A 40 -35.82 10.17 -37.98
C VAL A 40 -37.25 10.14 -38.54
N ALA A 41 -37.93 11.29 -38.50
CA ALA A 41 -39.26 11.42 -39.09
C ALA A 41 -39.25 11.14 -40.60
N ALA A 42 -40.19 10.33 -41.09
CA ALA A 42 -40.28 9.96 -42.51
C ALA A 42 -40.68 11.13 -43.43
N ALA A 43 -41.35 12.14 -42.88
CA ALA A 43 -41.71 13.40 -43.52
C ALA A 43 -41.75 14.54 -42.49
N GLN A 44 -41.95 15.77 -42.96
CA GLN A 44 -41.90 17.00 -42.14
C GLN A 44 -43.20 17.29 -41.39
N ASP A 45 -44.19 16.39 -41.46
CA ASP A 45 -45.46 16.53 -40.78
C ASP A 45 -45.38 16.08 -39.31
N GLU A 46 -46.31 16.59 -38.51
CA GLU A 46 -46.38 16.36 -37.07
C GLU A 46 -46.65 14.89 -36.72
N VAL A 47 -47.31 14.12 -37.60
CA VAL A 47 -47.60 12.70 -37.38
C VAL A 47 -46.31 11.88 -37.51
N SER A 48 -45.52 12.12 -38.56
CA SER A 48 -44.21 11.50 -38.76
C SER A 48 -43.22 11.84 -37.63
N ALA A 49 -43.24 13.08 -37.14
CA ALA A 49 -42.42 13.50 -36.01
C ALA A 49 -42.84 12.83 -34.69
N ALA A 50 -44.15 12.72 -34.44
CA ALA A 50 -44.68 12.06 -33.24
C ALA A 50 -44.36 10.55 -33.22
N ILE A 51 -44.45 9.88 -34.37
CA ILE A 51 -44.11 8.45 -34.50
C ILE A 51 -42.63 8.22 -34.24
N ALA A 52 -41.74 9.02 -34.85
CA ALA A 52 -40.29 8.92 -34.63
C ALA A 52 -39.90 9.17 -33.17
N ALA A 53 -40.54 10.14 -32.51
CA ALA A 53 -40.35 10.42 -31.09
C ALA A 53 -40.81 9.25 -30.20
N LEU A 54 -41.97 8.64 -30.50
CA LEU A 54 -42.50 7.49 -29.75
C LEU A 54 -41.54 6.30 -29.80
N PHE A 55 -41.09 5.90 -30.99
CA PHE A 55 -40.19 4.76 -31.14
C PHE A 55 -38.80 5.04 -30.57
N SER A 56 -38.27 6.27 -30.70
CA SER A 56 -37.00 6.65 -30.08
C SER A 56 -37.08 6.64 -28.55
N ALA A 57 -38.20 7.08 -27.97
CA ALA A 57 -38.46 6.99 -26.54
C ALA A 57 -38.59 5.54 -26.08
N HIS A 58 -39.26 4.69 -26.86
CA HIS A 58 -39.35 3.25 -26.59
C HIS A 58 -37.97 2.57 -26.64
N GLY A 59 -37.12 2.92 -27.60
CA GLY A 59 -35.75 2.43 -27.68
C GLY A 59 -34.92 2.80 -26.43
N ARG A 60 -35.05 4.03 -25.92
CA ARG A 60 -34.36 4.46 -24.69
C ARG A 60 -34.89 3.74 -23.45
N ALA A 61 -36.20 3.54 -23.35
CA ALA A 61 -36.80 2.77 -22.25
C ALA A 61 -36.37 1.30 -22.28
N TYR A 62 -36.26 0.71 -23.48
CA TYR A 62 -35.72 -0.63 -23.66
C TYR A 62 -34.25 -0.71 -23.22
N GLN A 63 -33.41 0.26 -23.57
CA GLN A 63 -31.99 0.29 -23.16
C GLN A 63 -31.83 0.31 -21.62
N VAL A 64 -32.64 1.12 -20.92
CA VAL A 64 -32.66 1.14 -19.45
C VAL A 64 -33.10 -0.21 -18.87
N ALA A 65 -34.15 -0.82 -19.43
CA ALA A 65 -34.62 -2.14 -18.98
C ALA A 65 -33.60 -3.26 -19.26
N SER A 66 -32.91 -3.22 -20.40
CA SER A 66 -31.86 -4.19 -20.76
C SER A 66 -30.63 -4.08 -19.84
N ALA A 67 -30.23 -2.87 -19.46
CA ALA A 67 -29.16 -2.65 -18.48
C ALA A 67 -29.54 -3.21 -17.09
N GLN A 68 -30.80 -3.03 -16.67
CA GLN A 68 -31.31 -3.61 -15.43
C GLN A 68 -31.32 -5.14 -15.48
N ALA A 69 -31.73 -5.73 -16.60
CA ALA A 69 -31.69 -7.18 -16.80
C ALA A 69 -30.25 -7.74 -16.81
N ALA A 70 -29.30 -7.01 -17.40
CA ALA A 70 -27.89 -7.38 -17.40
C ALA A 70 -27.29 -7.38 -15.98
N ALA A 71 -27.67 -6.42 -15.13
CA ALA A 71 -27.24 -6.37 -13.74
C ALA A 71 -27.77 -7.57 -12.92
N VAL A 72 -29.05 -7.94 -13.09
CA VAL A 72 -29.62 -9.13 -12.44
C VAL A 72 -28.94 -10.41 -12.93
N HIS A 73 -28.64 -10.49 -14.23
CA HIS A 73 -27.91 -11.61 -14.81
C HIS A 73 -26.50 -11.74 -14.24
N ALA A 74 -25.76 -10.63 -14.11
CA ALA A 74 -24.43 -10.60 -13.50
C ALA A 74 -24.47 -11.08 -12.04
N GLN A 75 -25.41 -10.57 -11.23
CA GLN A 75 -25.62 -10.99 -9.84
C GLN A 75 -25.93 -12.49 -9.73
N PHE A 76 -26.72 -13.03 -10.67
CA PHE A 76 -27.03 -14.45 -10.71
C PHE A 76 -25.80 -15.32 -11.03
N VAL A 77 -24.98 -14.91 -12.00
CA VAL A 77 -23.72 -15.61 -12.34
C VAL A 77 -22.72 -15.58 -11.19
N GLU A 78 -22.64 -14.45 -10.49
CA GLU A 78 -21.77 -14.28 -9.33
C GLU A 78 -22.22 -15.17 -8.17
N ALA A 79 -23.51 -15.16 -7.84
CA ALA A 79 -24.09 -16.02 -6.81
C ALA A 79 -23.90 -17.52 -7.13
N LEU A 80 -24.03 -17.91 -8.40
CA LEU A 80 -23.83 -19.29 -8.84
C LEU A 80 -22.37 -19.73 -8.72
N SER A 81 -21.43 -18.85 -9.07
CA SER A 81 -19.98 -19.08 -8.93
C SER A 81 -19.57 -19.16 -7.45
N ALA A 82 -20.06 -18.24 -6.62
CA ALA A 82 -19.83 -18.25 -5.18
C ALA A 82 -20.40 -19.52 -4.52
N GLY A 83 -21.60 -19.94 -4.92
CA GLY A 83 -22.20 -21.20 -4.48
C GLY A 83 -21.36 -22.42 -4.85
N ALA A 84 -20.85 -22.48 -6.09
CA ALA A 84 -19.96 -23.55 -6.53
C ALA A 84 -18.67 -23.61 -5.68
N GLY A 85 -18.06 -22.47 -5.39
CA GLY A 85 -16.87 -22.37 -4.51
C GLY A 85 -17.16 -22.78 -3.06
N ALA A 86 -18.33 -22.43 -2.53
CA ALA A 86 -18.76 -22.83 -1.19
C ALA A 86 -18.95 -24.36 -1.09
N TYR A 87 -19.56 -25.01 -2.08
CA TYR A 87 -19.72 -26.46 -2.08
C TYR A 87 -18.39 -27.19 -2.32
N ALA A 88 -17.52 -26.69 -3.20
CA ALA A 88 -16.19 -27.24 -3.41
C ALA A 88 -15.31 -27.14 -2.16
N SER A 89 -15.36 -26.00 -1.45
CA SER A 89 -14.62 -25.83 -0.19
C SER A 89 -15.18 -26.68 0.96
N ALA A 90 -16.50 -26.88 1.01
CA ALA A 90 -17.13 -27.80 1.97
C ALA A 90 -16.76 -29.27 1.69
N GLU A 91 -16.71 -29.68 0.42
CA GLU A 91 -16.27 -31.02 0.03
C GLU A 91 -14.77 -31.22 0.33
N ALA A 92 -13.92 -30.22 0.08
CA ALA A 92 -12.51 -30.24 0.48
C ALA A 92 -12.33 -30.34 2.01
N ALA A 93 -13.13 -29.61 2.79
CA ALA A 93 -13.12 -29.70 4.25
C ALA A 93 -13.60 -31.07 4.76
N GLY A 94 -14.65 -31.63 4.16
CA GLY A 94 -15.15 -32.98 4.48
C GLY A 94 -14.17 -34.08 4.09
N ALA A 95 -13.52 -33.96 2.93
CA ALA A 95 -12.48 -34.86 2.45
C ALA A 95 -11.23 -34.81 3.33
N ALA A 96 -10.84 -33.62 3.81
CA ALA A 96 -9.70 -33.47 4.73
C ALA A 96 -9.95 -34.15 6.09
N VAL A 97 -11.16 -34.06 6.63
CA VAL A 97 -11.56 -34.74 7.88
C VAL A 97 -11.55 -36.27 7.73
N LEU A 98 -11.96 -36.79 6.56
CA LEU A 98 -12.02 -38.23 6.29
C LEU A 98 -10.68 -38.83 5.86
N ALA A 99 -9.76 -38.03 5.29
CA ALA A 99 -8.48 -38.50 4.79
C ALA A 99 -7.43 -38.77 5.89
N ASN A 100 -7.61 -38.28 7.13
CA ASN A 100 -6.53 -38.27 8.12
C ASN A 100 -6.97 -38.51 9.59
N PRO A 101 -7.42 -39.74 9.96
CA PRO A 101 -7.79 -40.08 11.34
C PRO A 101 -6.65 -39.99 12.37
N ALA A 102 -5.39 -39.85 11.95
CA ALA A 102 -4.27 -39.57 12.84
C ALA A 102 -4.28 -38.13 13.40
N GLN A 103 -4.91 -37.19 12.69
CA GLN A 103 -4.99 -35.77 13.09
C GLN A 103 -5.88 -35.57 14.33
N SER A 104 -6.90 -36.40 14.56
CA SER A 104 -7.75 -36.30 15.77
C SER A 104 -6.98 -36.69 17.05
N VAL A 105 -6.21 -37.78 17.00
CA VAL A 105 -5.33 -38.22 18.11
C VAL A 105 -4.28 -37.15 18.43
N GLN A 106 -3.74 -36.50 17.40
CA GLN A 106 -2.82 -35.37 17.58
C GLN A 106 -3.50 -34.20 18.30
N GLN A 107 -4.72 -33.80 17.91
CA GLN A 107 -5.41 -32.69 18.58
C GLN A 107 -5.78 -32.99 20.04
N ASP A 108 -6.14 -34.23 20.36
CA ASP A 108 -6.42 -34.65 21.74
C ASP A 108 -5.16 -34.54 22.62
N LEU A 109 -3.99 -34.93 22.09
CA LEU A 109 -2.72 -34.78 22.77
C LEU A 109 -2.34 -33.30 22.96
N LEU A 110 -2.54 -32.45 21.94
CA LEU A 110 -2.33 -31.00 22.06
C LEU A 110 -3.24 -30.37 23.11
N ALA A 111 -4.51 -30.80 23.18
CA ALA A 111 -5.44 -30.33 24.20
C ALA A 111 -4.94 -30.68 25.61
N ALA A 112 -4.40 -31.88 25.82
CA ALA A 112 -3.80 -32.29 27.10
C ALA A 112 -2.55 -31.46 27.47
N VAL A 113 -1.68 -31.18 26.48
CA VAL A 113 -0.50 -30.31 26.67
C VAL A 113 -0.92 -28.88 27.03
N ASN A 114 -1.89 -28.32 26.32
CA ASN A 114 -2.40 -26.98 26.58
C ASN A 114 -3.15 -26.87 27.91
N ALA A 115 -3.84 -27.92 28.36
CA ALA A 115 -4.64 -27.89 29.60
C ALA A 115 -3.81 -27.46 30.82
N GLN A 116 -2.54 -27.89 30.89
CA GLN A 116 -1.63 -27.49 31.96
C GLN A 116 -1.28 -26.00 31.89
N SER A 117 -0.93 -25.51 30.69
CA SER A 117 -0.61 -24.09 30.48
C SER A 117 -1.83 -23.20 30.74
N VAL A 118 -3.01 -23.59 30.24
CA VAL A 118 -4.26 -22.86 30.46
C VAL A 118 -4.63 -22.83 31.94
N ALA A 119 -4.46 -23.94 32.67
CA ALA A 119 -4.73 -23.98 34.11
C ALA A 119 -3.79 -23.07 34.93
N LEU A 120 -2.53 -22.92 34.49
CA LEU A 120 -1.52 -22.14 35.19
C LEU A 120 -1.51 -20.65 34.82
N THR A 121 -1.75 -20.32 33.55
CA THR A 121 -1.56 -18.96 33.02
C THR A 121 -2.78 -18.40 32.30
N GLY A 122 -3.87 -19.15 32.16
CA GLY A 122 -5.05 -18.77 31.38
C GLY A 122 -4.81 -18.69 29.87
N ARG A 123 -3.69 -19.21 29.36
CA ARG A 123 -3.26 -19.03 27.97
C ARG A 123 -2.59 -20.32 27.46
N PRO A 124 -2.90 -20.77 26.23
CA PRO A 124 -2.36 -22.01 25.71
C PRO A 124 -0.85 -21.91 25.47
N LEU A 125 -0.18 -23.06 25.41
CA LEU A 125 1.22 -23.13 25.02
C LEU A 125 1.34 -23.08 23.50
N ILE A 126 0.50 -23.83 22.79
CA ILE A 126 0.42 -23.89 21.33
C ILE A 126 -1.03 -23.59 20.91
N GLY A 127 -1.23 -22.59 20.06
CA GLY A 127 -2.57 -22.23 19.56
C GLY A 127 -2.66 -20.75 19.20
N ASN A 128 -3.52 -20.38 18.27
CA ASN A 128 -3.70 -18.97 17.91
C ASN A 128 -4.58 -18.25 18.93
N GLY A 129 -4.43 -16.94 19.00
CA GLY A 129 -5.35 -16.06 19.72
C GLY A 129 -6.66 -15.94 18.96
N ALA A 130 -7.78 -15.83 19.68
CA ALA A 130 -9.08 -15.55 19.08
C ALA A 130 -9.13 -14.14 18.49
N ASN A 131 -9.81 -13.97 17.36
CA ASN A 131 -10.06 -12.66 16.76
C ASN A 131 -11.00 -11.83 17.66
N GLY A 132 -10.84 -10.52 17.64
CA GLY A 132 -11.79 -9.58 18.23
C GLY A 132 -13.16 -9.72 17.55
N ALA A 133 -14.23 -9.32 18.25
CA ALA A 133 -15.56 -9.36 17.69
C ALA A 133 -15.74 -8.24 16.64
N PRO A 134 -16.27 -8.53 15.44
CA PRO A 134 -16.53 -7.52 14.41
C PRO A 134 -17.47 -6.42 14.89
N GLY A 135 -17.28 -5.20 14.39
CA GLY A 135 -18.11 -4.05 14.73
C GLY A 135 -18.00 -3.55 16.18
N THR A 136 -17.10 -4.09 17.00
CA THR A 136 -16.94 -3.67 18.40
C THR A 136 -15.69 -2.85 18.67
N GLY A 137 -14.72 -2.86 17.76
CA GLY A 137 -13.38 -2.35 18.04
C GLY A 137 -12.62 -3.17 19.10
N ALA A 138 -13.04 -4.41 19.38
CA ALA A 138 -12.40 -5.25 20.38
C ALA A 138 -11.01 -5.73 19.91
N ASN A 139 -10.05 -5.75 20.83
CA ASN A 139 -8.72 -6.23 20.53
C ASN A 139 -8.73 -7.75 20.26
N GLY A 140 -7.82 -8.19 19.39
CA GLY A 140 -7.51 -9.61 19.23
C GLY A 140 -6.85 -10.19 20.48
N ALA A 141 -7.18 -11.44 20.79
CA ALA A 141 -6.54 -12.14 21.90
C ALA A 141 -5.10 -12.56 21.52
N PRO A 142 -4.20 -12.67 22.50
CA PRO A 142 -2.83 -13.09 22.22
C PRO A 142 -2.74 -14.57 21.85
N GLY A 143 -1.77 -14.93 20.99
CA GLY A 143 -1.44 -16.31 20.63
C GLY A 143 -0.85 -17.12 21.78
N GLY A 144 -0.61 -18.42 21.61
CA GLY A 144 -0.01 -19.29 22.63
C GLY A 144 1.40 -18.85 23.02
N TRP A 145 1.86 -19.23 24.22
CA TRP A 145 3.16 -18.79 24.73
C TRP A 145 4.35 -19.23 23.89
N LEU A 146 4.31 -20.46 23.35
CA LEU A 146 5.40 -21.02 22.56
C LEU A 146 5.17 -20.80 21.07
N LEU A 147 4.02 -21.25 20.55
CA LEU A 147 3.72 -21.18 19.13
C LEU A 147 2.27 -20.78 18.91
N GLY A 148 2.05 -19.67 18.22
CA GLY A 148 0.71 -19.25 17.86
C GLY A 148 0.67 -17.80 17.41
N ASN A 149 -0.16 -17.55 16.40
CA ASN A 149 -0.38 -16.21 15.90
C ASN A 149 -1.34 -15.46 16.83
N GLY A 150 -1.19 -14.15 16.93
CA GLY A 150 -2.17 -13.30 17.59
C GLY A 150 -3.48 -13.26 16.79
N GLY A 151 -4.60 -13.10 17.48
CA GLY A 151 -5.90 -12.91 16.83
C GLY A 151 -6.00 -11.54 16.17
N ALA A 152 -6.75 -11.42 15.07
CA ALA A 152 -7.02 -10.12 14.45
C ALA A 152 -7.82 -9.21 15.40
N GLY A 153 -7.59 -7.91 15.35
CA GLY A 153 -8.42 -6.92 16.01
C GLY A 153 -9.75 -6.76 15.28
N GLY A 154 -10.86 -6.66 16.03
CA GLY A 154 -12.18 -6.46 15.46
C GLY A 154 -12.32 -5.06 14.87
N SER A 155 -12.93 -4.98 13.70
CA SER A 155 -13.42 -3.72 13.13
C SER A 155 -14.32 -2.95 14.12
N ALA A 156 -14.31 -1.63 14.06
CA ALA A 156 -15.29 -0.80 14.78
C ALA A 156 -16.62 -0.70 14.02
N ALA A 157 -17.72 -0.47 14.74
CA ALA A 157 -19.04 -0.33 14.14
C ALA A 157 -19.04 0.82 13.11
N ALA A 158 -19.60 0.57 11.94
CA ALA A 158 -19.80 1.61 10.96
C ALA A 158 -20.79 2.66 11.48
N GLY A 159 -20.51 3.95 11.23
CA GLY A 159 -21.27 5.08 11.75
C GLY A 159 -20.91 5.51 13.18
N SER A 160 -20.02 4.79 13.88
CA SER A 160 -19.67 5.09 15.27
C SER A 160 -18.53 6.11 15.43
N GLY A 161 -17.66 6.27 14.42
CA GLY A 161 -16.40 7.02 14.56
C GLY A 161 -15.42 6.44 15.58
N LEU A 162 -15.65 5.22 16.09
CA LEU A 162 -14.78 4.60 17.10
C LEU A 162 -13.53 3.98 16.46
N PRO A 163 -12.40 3.93 17.19
CA PRO A 163 -11.19 3.29 16.68
C PRO A 163 -11.35 1.77 16.55
N GLY A 164 -10.65 1.20 15.58
CA GLY A 164 -10.56 -0.26 15.41
C GLY A 164 -9.77 -0.92 16.54
N GLY A 165 -10.03 -2.20 16.78
CA GLY A 165 -9.34 -2.97 17.82
C GLY A 165 -7.88 -3.24 17.46
N ALA A 166 -7.00 -3.26 18.44
CA ALA A 166 -5.63 -3.68 18.21
C ALA A 166 -5.54 -5.18 17.92
N GLY A 167 -4.60 -5.58 17.07
CA GLY A 167 -4.27 -6.99 16.87
C GLY A 167 -3.64 -7.62 18.11
N GLY A 168 -3.89 -8.92 18.30
CA GLY A 168 -3.30 -9.69 19.38
C GLY A 168 -1.81 -9.91 19.18
N ALA A 169 -1.03 -9.94 20.26
CA ALA A 169 0.38 -10.28 20.21
C ALA A 169 0.60 -11.79 20.03
N ALA A 170 1.65 -12.19 19.32
CA ALA A 170 2.14 -13.57 19.31
C ALA A 170 2.91 -13.93 20.62
N GLY A 171 3.31 -15.19 20.76
CA GLY A 171 4.15 -15.69 21.86
C GLY A 171 5.65 -15.60 21.57
N LEU A 172 6.37 -16.68 21.83
CA LEU A 172 7.78 -16.81 21.46
C LEU A 172 7.95 -16.87 19.93
N PHE A 173 7.06 -17.64 19.28
CA PHE A 173 7.02 -17.84 17.84
C PHE A 173 5.61 -17.59 17.29
N GLY A 174 5.50 -16.81 16.22
CA GLY A 174 4.24 -16.55 15.53
C GLY A 174 4.12 -15.09 15.08
N THR A 175 3.14 -14.80 14.24
CA THR A 175 2.87 -13.43 13.75
C THR A 175 1.85 -12.73 14.62
N GLY A 176 2.03 -11.43 14.83
CA GLY A 176 1.01 -10.60 15.47
C GLY A 176 -0.26 -10.55 14.61
N GLY A 177 -1.42 -10.39 15.24
CA GLY A 177 -2.68 -10.22 14.54
C GLY A 177 -2.76 -8.85 13.84
N ALA A 178 -3.48 -8.75 12.72
CA ALA A 178 -3.76 -7.46 12.09
C ALA A 178 -4.62 -6.58 13.01
N GLY A 179 -4.45 -5.25 12.93
CA GLY A 179 -5.35 -4.30 13.58
C GLY A 179 -6.69 -4.18 12.84
N GLY A 180 -7.76 -3.93 13.59
CA GLY A 180 -9.10 -3.72 13.05
C GLY A 180 -9.24 -2.35 12.38
N ALA A 181 -10.11 -2.24 11.39
CA ALA A 181 -10.42 -0.97 10.74
C ALA A 181 -11.16 0.00 11.68
N GLY A 182 -10.88 1.30 11.54
CA GLY A 182 -11.61 2.36 12.22
C GLY A 182 -13.05 2.50 11.72
N GLY A 183 -13.96 2.88 12.60
CA GLY A 183 -15.38 3.02 12.28
C GLY A 183 -15.62 4.27 11.44
N SER A 184 -16.42 4.14 10.37
CA SER A 184 -16.91 5.30 9.63
C SER A 184 -17.77 6.21 10.53
N SER A 185 -17.88 7.50 10.22
CA SER A 185 -18.70 8.48 10.93
C SER A 185 -19.47 9.36 9.96
N THR A 186 -20.78 9.50 10.16
CA THR A 186 -21.68 10.30 9.29
C THR A 186 -21.91 11.73 9.80
N VAL A 187 -21.41 12.05 10.99
CA VAL A 187 -21.62 13.35 11.66
C VAL A 187 -20.35 13.95 12.28
N GLY A 188 -19.21 13.25 12.20
CA GLY A 188 -17.94 13.69 12.76
C GLY A 188 -16.76 12.96 12.12
N ASP A 189 -15.62 12.97 12.83
CA ASP A 189 -14.38 12.38 12.32
C ASP A 189 -14.47 10.85 12.26
N GLY A 190 -13.73 10.27 11.31
CA GLY A 190 -13.56 8.83 11.21
C GLY A 190 -12.72 8.28 12.37
N GLY A 191 -13.02 7.06 12.80
CA GLY A 191 -12.25 6.39 13.84
C GLY A 191 -10.85 6.03 13.35
N ALA A 192 -9.83 6.08 14.22
CA ALA A 192 -8.50 5.63 13.84
C ALA A 192 -8.44 4.11 13.58
N GLY A 193 -7.53 3.69 12.71
CA GLY A 193 -7.23 2.26 12.55
C GLY A 193 -6.58 1.68 13.80
N GLY A 194 -6.90 0.42 14.12
CA GLY A 194 -6.29 -0.30 15.24
C GLY A 194 -4.81 -0.59 14.97
N ALA A 195 -3.96 -0.57 15.99
CA ALA A 195 -2.58 -1.00 15.82
C ALA A 195 -2.49 -2.50 15.51
N GLY A 196 -1.53 -2.91 14.69
CA GLY A 196 -1.20 -4.33 14.55
C GLY A 196 -0.60 -4.90 15.84
N GLY A 197 -0.80 -6.20 16.06
CA GLY A 197 -0.22 -6.91 17.19
C GLY A 197 1.29 -7.11 17.03
N SER A 198 2.03 -7.24 18.13
CA SER A 198 3.45 -7.56 18.05
C SER A 198 3.70 -9.00 17.59
N GLY A 199 4.76 -9.20 16.79
CA GLY A 199 5.24 -10.53 16.39
C GLY A 199 5.89 -11.29 17.55
N GLY A 200 6.27 -12.53 17.27
CA GLY A 200 6.90 -13.40 18.25
C GLY A 200 8.24 -12.85 18.74
N TRP A 201 8.54 -13.01 20.04
CA TRP A 201 9.74 -12.42 20.65
C TRP A 201 11.04 -12.86 19.97
N LEU A 202 11.11 -14.13 19.55
CA LEU A 202 12.27 -14.66 18.86
C LEU A 202 12.08 -14.72 17.34
N LEU A 203 10.87 -15.03 16.88
CA LEU A 203 10.58 -15.04 15.46
C LEU A 203 9.10 -14.80 15.14
N GLY A 204 8.88 -13.94 14.16
CA GLY A 204 7.59 -13.60 13.56
C GLY A 204 7.44 -12.09 13.42
N THR A 205 6.66 -11.65 12.44
CA THR A 205 6.42 -10.23 12.19
C THR A 205 5.26 -9.70 13.01
N GLY A 206 5.29 -8.40 13.31
CA GLY A 206 4.09 -7.70 13.77
C GLY A 206 2.99 -7.77 12.72
N GLY A 207 1.74 -7.67 13.18
CA GLY A 207 0.60 -7.47 12.30
C GLY A 207 0.60 -6.06 11.72
N VAL A 208 -0.08 -5.90 10.60
CA VAL A 208 -0.31 -4.58 9.99
C VAL A 208 -1.26 -3.75 10.85
N GLY A 209 -1.06 -2.42 10.86
CA GLY A 209 -2.06 -1.50 11.39
C GLY A 209 -3.32 -1.47 10.51
N GLY A 210 -4.46 -1.21 11.12
CA GLY A 210 -5.73 -0.99 10.44
C GLY A 210 -5.75 0.36 9.73
N VAL A 211 -6.60 0.47 8.72
CA VAL A 211 -6.92 1.73 8.04
C VAL A 211 -7.75 2.65 8.94
N GLY A 212 -7.56 3.95 8.77
CA GLY A 212 -8.45 4.95 9.34
C GLY A 212 -9.84 4.91 8.71
N GLY A 213 -10.87 5.15 9.52
CA GLY A 213 -12.26 5.20 9.10
C GLY A 213 -12.58 6.46 8.30
N LEU A 214 -13.66 6.39 7.51
CA LEU A 214 -14.25 7.54 6.82
C LEU A 214 -14.87 8.51 7.83
N GLY A 215 -14.67 9.81 7.63
CA GLY A 215 -15.32 10.85 8.40
C GLY A 215 -16.15 11.78 7.52
N ALA A 216 -17.38 12.07 7.93
CA ALA A 216 -18.07 13.27 7.46
C ALA A 216 -17.26 14.51 7.84
N GLY A 217 -16.61 14.49 9.02
CA GLY A 217 -15.56 15.43 9.43
C GLY A 217 -14.21 15.10 8.78
N ALA A 218 -13.15 15.04 9.60
CA ALA A 218 -11.84 14.61 9.14
C ALA A 218 -11.75 13.09 9.01
N GLY A 219 -10.88 12.61 8.13
CA GLY A 219 -10.57 11.18 8.03
C GLY A 219 -9.85 10.65 9.28
N GLY A 220 -10.12 9.39 9.64
CA GLY A 220 -9.40 8.73 10.74
C GLY A 220 -7.92 8.52 10.41
N ALA A 221 -7.02 8.61 11.39
CA ALA A 221 -5.62 8.30 11.16
C ALA A 221 -5.41 6.80 10.88
N GLY A 222 -4.40 6.48 10.06
CA GLY A 222 -3.95 5.10 9.88
C GLY A 222 -3.24 4.55 11.13
N GLY A 223 -3.37 3.25 11.39
CA GLY A 223 -2.47 2.55 12.31
C GLY A 223 -1.02 2.58 11.80
N ALA A 224 -0.03 2.13 12.58
CA ALA A 224 1.37 2.15 12.16
C ALA A 224 1.58 1.47 10.77
N GLY A 225 2.22 2.19 9.84
CA GLY A 225 2.38 1.78 8.43
C GLY A 225 1.08 1.76 7.60
N GLY A 226 -0.07 2.08 8.18
CA GLY A 226 -1.38 2.14 7.53
C GLY A 226 -1.68 3.51 6.92
N THR A 227 -2.61 3.54 5.97
CA THR A 227 -3.07 4.77 5.33
C THR A 227 -4.09 5.51 6.20
N GLY A 228 -4.09 6.84 6.07
CA GLY A 228 -5.16 7.67 6.62
C GLY A 228 -6.50 7.43 5.90
N GLY A 229 -7.61 7.60 6.62
CA GLY A 229 -8.96 7.59 6.11
C GLY A 229 -9.33 8.90 5.41
N ARG A 230 -10.52 8.96 4.80
CA ARG A 230 -10.98 10.14 4.06
C ARG A 230 -11.86 11.07 4.88
N GLY A 231 -11.70 12.37 4.66
CA GLY A 231 -12.61 13.41 5.15
C GLY A 231 -13.46 13.98 4.02
N PHE A 232 -14.78 14.08 4.22
CA PHE A 232 -15.69 14.65 3.22
C PHE A 232 -15.87 16.16 3.33
N LEU A 233 -15.94 16.69 4.55
CA LEU A 233 -16.12 18.13 4.80
C LEU A 233 -14.85 18.81 5.32
N ASN A 234 -13.81 18.03 5.63
CA ASN A 234 -12.55 18.51 6.19
C ASN A 234 -11.40 17.62 5.66
N ASP A 235 -10.24 17.76 6.28
CA ASP A 235 -9.00 17.14 5.86
C ASP A 235 -9.02 15.61 5.84
N GLY A 236 -8.16 15.05 5.00
CA GLY A 236 -7.83 13.63 5.03
C GLY A 236 -7.12 13.23 6.32
N GLY A 237 -7.28 11.97 6.70
CA GLY A 237 -6.56 11.39 7.83
C GLY A 237 -5.07 11.28 7.55
N VAL A 238 -4.23 11.42 8.58
CA VAL A 238 -2.78 11.26 8.43
C VAL A 238 -2.38 9.79 8.23
N GLY A 239 -1.32 9.57 7.47
CA GLY A 239 -0.69 8.27 7.33
C GLY A 239 0.06 7.84 8.60
N GLY A 240 0.08 6.53 8.88
CA GLY A 240 0.81 5.97 10.01
C GLY A 240 2.32 6.03 9.81
N ALA A 241 3.08 6.31 10.88
CA ALA A 241 4.54 6.30 10.82
C ALA A 241 5.11 4.90 10.50
N GLY A 242 6.29 4.88 9.88
CA GLY A 242 7.07 3.66 9.63
C GLY A 242 7.68 3.11 10.91
N GLY A 243 7.88 1.79 10.96
CA GLY A 243 8.53 1.14 12.09
C GLY A 243 10.03 1.45 12.13
N ASN A 244 10.58 1.79 13.30
CA ASN A 244 12.03 1.91 13.47
C ASN A 244 12.73 0.55 13.30
N ALA A 245 13.98 0.57 12.87
CA ALA A 245 14.85 -0.60 12.84
C ALA A 245 15.10 -1.20 14.24
N GLY A 246 15.67 -2.41 14.26
CA GLY A 246 16.16 -3.03 15.49
C GLY A 246 17.32 -2.26 16.14
N LEU A 247 17.57 -2.51 17.43
CA LEU A 247 18.47 -1.69 18.26
C LEU A 247 19.91 -1.57 17.73
N LEU A 248 20.44 -2.62 17.08
CA LEU A 248 21.84 -2.65 16.63
C LEU A 248 22.00 -2.56 15.11
N PHE A 249 21.16 -3.26 14.35
CA PHE A 249 21.19 -3.32 12.89
C PHE A 249 19.76 -3.21 12.33
N GLY A 250 19.65 -2.76 11.09
CA GLY A 250 18.38 -2.73 10.35
C GLY A 250 18.15 -1.39 9.67
N ALA A 251 17.42 -1.43 8.55
CA ALA A 251 16.88 -0.22 7.94
C ALA A 251 15.56 0.18 8.62
N GLY A 252 15.28 1.49 8.66
CA GLY A 252 13.97 1.97 9.10
C GLY A 252 12.88 1.66 8.07
N GLY A 253 11.66 1.36 8.53
CA GLY A 253 10.50 1.16 7.66
C GLY A 253 9.98 2.49 7.11
N THR A 254 9.30 2.50 5.96
CA THR A 254 8.76 3.74 5.40
C THR A 254 7.46 4.17 6.08
N GLY A 255 7.16 5.46 6.02
CA GLY A 255 5.86 5.97 6.45
C GLY A 255 4.71 5.61 5.50
N GLY A 256 3.49 5.52 6.03
CA GLY A 256 2.25 5.33 5.27
C GLY A 256 1.77 6.63 4.61
N SER A 257 0.95 6.52 3.58
CA SER A 257 0.40 7.68 2.87
C SER A 257 -0.73 8.36 3.64
N GLY A 258 -0.88 9.67 3.46
CA GLY A 258 -2.06 10.40 3.94
C GLY A 258 -3.32 10.10 3.13
N GLY A 259 -4.48 10.26 3.75
CA GLY A 259 -5.80 10.09 3.13
C GLY A 259 -6.25 11.33 2.36
N ALA A 260 -7.31 11.18 1.55
CA ALA A 260 -7.89 12.29 0.77
C ALA A 260 -8.80 13.19 1.62
N GLY A 261 -8.75 14.51 1.40
CA GLY A 261 -9.69 15.50 1.94
C GLY A 261 -10.52 16.12 0.81
N LEU A 262 -11.83 15.87 0.79
CA LEU A 262 -12.74 16.32 -0.29
C LEU A 262 -13.44 17.65 0.01
N GLY A 263 -13.25 18.17 1.22
CA GLY A 263 -13.71 19.51 1.62
C GLY A 263 -12.64 20.29 2.38
N GLY A 264 -11.39 19.82 2.32
CA GLY A 264 -10.25 20.33 3.06
C GLY A 264 -8.95 19.79 2.49
N ASP A 265 -7.88 19.85 3.28
CA ASP A 265 -6.55 19.52 2.81
C ASP A 265 -6.34 18.01 2.72
N GLY A 266 -5.37 17.60 1.93
CA GLY A 266 -4.91 16.21 1.95
C GLY A 266 -4.28 15.85 3.28
N GLY A 267 -4.49 14.61 3.72
CA GLY A 267 -3.80 14.09 4.89
C GLY A 267 -2.28 14.08 4.69
N ALA A 268 -1.51 14.39 5.72
CA ALA A 268 -0.06 14.29 5.63
C ALA A 268 0.43 12.83 5.54
N GLY A 269 1.53 12.61 4.83
CA GLY A 269 2.24 11.35 4.86
C GLY A 269 2.91 11.09 6.21
N GLY A 270 2.96 9.82 6.61
CA GLY A 270 3.66 9.37 7.82
C GLY A 270 5.18 9.51 7.68
N ALA A 271 5.87 9.72 8.79
CA ALA A 271 7.34 9.75 8.80
C ALA A 271 7.94 8.36 8.56
N GLY A 272 9.13 8.32 7.95
CA GLY A 272 9.97 7.14 7.90
C GLY A 272 10.57 6.79 9.26
N GLY A 273 10.83 5.51 9.49
CA GLY A 273 11.47 4.99 10.68
C GLY A 273 12.97 5.23 10.68
N ASN A 274 13.55 5.31 11.87
CA ASN A 274 15.00 5.47 12.05
C ASN A 274 15.74 4.15 11.84
N ALA A 275 17.00 4.24 11.43
CA ALA A 275 17.88 3.08 11.29
C ALA A 275 18.42 2.54 12.63
N GLY A 276 19.01 1.34 12.61
CA GLY A 276 19.67 0.75 13.77
C GLY A 276 20.97 1.49 14.14
N VAL A 277 21.45 1.31 15.38
CA VAL A 277 22.54 2.14 15.92
C VAL A 277 23.88 1.95 15.19
N LEU A 278 24.26 0.75 14.75
CA LEU A 278 25.59 0.50 14.15
C LEU A 278 25.59 0.64 12.63
N PHE A 279 24.66 -0.02 11.95
CA PHE A 279 24.65 -0.11 10.49
C PHE A 279 23.22 -0.22 9.96
N GLY A 280 22.90 0.60 8.97
CA GLY A 280 21.60 0.62 8.29
C GLY A 280 21.23 2.02 7.84
N ASN A 281 20.48 2.10 6.75
CA ASN A 281 19.91 3.36 6.27
C ASN A 281 18.52 3.58 6.84
N ALA A 282 18.10 4.83 6.96
CA ALA A 282 16.80 5.14 7.53
C ALA A 282 15.67 5.08 6.49
N GLY A 283 14.44 4.89 6.96
CA GLY A 283 13.28 4.75 6.10
C GLY A 283 12.88 6.06 5.43
N SER A 284 12.32 5.98 4.22
CA SER A 284 11.75 7.15 3.56
C SER A 284 10.41 7.58 4.17
N GLY A 285 10.08 8.86 4.06
CA GLY A 285 8.75 9.38 4.42
C GLY A 285 7.66 8.92 3.45
N GLY A 286 6.42 8.87 3.93
CA GLY A 286 5.23 8.59 3.13
C GLY A 286 4.80 9.80 2.29
N THR A 287 4.04 9.58 1.23
CA THR A 287 3.50 10.66 0.39
C THR A 287 2.32 11.35 1.06
N GLY A 288 2.17 12.65 0.81
CA GLY A 288 0.95 13.38 1.18
C GLY A 288 -0.25 12.97 0.34
N GLY A 289 -1.45 13.11 0.90
CA GLY A 289 -2.73 12.82 0.26
C GLY A 289 -3.21 13.95 -0.67
N PHE A 290 -4.20 13.64 -1.48
CA PHE A 290 -4.96 14.62 -2.26
C PHE A 290 -5.80 15.53 -1.34
N GLY A 291 -5.87 16.82 -1.64
CA GLY A 291 -6.83 17.75 -1.02
C GLY A 291 -7.58 18.58 -2.04
N ASP A 292 -8.86 18.86 -1.77
CA ASP A 292 -9.67 19.79 -2.55
C ASP A 292 -9.12 21.22 -2.41
N THR A 293 -8.67 21.60 -1.21
CA THR A 293 -7.94 22.84 -0.98
C THR A 293 -6.44 22.65 -1.26
N ASP A 294 -5.64 22.35 -0.24
CA ASP A 294 -4.21 22.14 -0.40
C ASP A 294 -3.86 20.65 -0.41
N GLY A 295 -2.80 20.30 -1.14
CA GLY A 295 -2.26 18.96 -1.09
C GLY A 295 -1.66 18.64 0.28
N GLY A 296 -1.77 17.39 0.73
CA GLY A 296 -1.16 16.95 1.97
C GLY A 296 0.37 17.02 1.93
N ALA A 297 1.01 17.36 3.04
CA ALA A 297 2.47 17.36 3.10
C ALA A 297 3.05 15.94 3.01
N GLY A 298 4.23 15.81 2.38
CA GLY A 298 5.02 14.60 2.43
C GLY A 298 5.61 14.36 3.83
N GLY A 299 5.71 13.10 4.23
CA GLY A 299 6.33 12.70 5.49
C GLY A 299 7.84 12.90 5.48
N ALA A 300 8.44 13.17 6.64
CA ALA A 300 9.89 13.24 6.76
C ALA A 300 10.54 11.85 6.61
N GLY A 301 11.76 11.81 6.06
CA GLY A 301 12.63 10.64 6.13
C GLY A 301 13.17 10.43 7.55
N GLY A 302 13.48 9.18 7.90
CA GLY A 302 14.06 8.84 9.20
C GLY A 302 15.56 9.16 9.28
N ASP A 303 16.10 9.14 10.50
CA ASP A 303 17.51 9.39 10.77
C ASP A 303 18.34 8.09 10.82
N ALA A 304 19.57 8.16 10.33
CA ALA A 304 20.52 7.05 10.38
C ALA A 304 21.27 6.94 11.72
N GLY A 305 21.89 5.77 11.97
CA GLY A 305 22.67 5.48 13.18
C GLY A 305 24.13 5.93 13.10
N TRP A 306 25.09 5.00 13.22
CA TRP A 306 26.53 5.29 13.12
C TRP A 306 27.03 5.29 11.68
N LEU A 307 26.67 4.26 10.91
CA LEU A 307 27.03 4.08 9.51
C LEU A 307 25.76 3.89 8.69
N GLY A 308 25.48 4.84 7.80
CA GLY A 308 24.29 4.80 6.95
C GLY A 308 23.84 6.20 6.54
N SER A 309 23.03 6.27 5.50
CA SER A 309 22.43 7.53 5.03
C SER A 309 21.05 7.76 5.61
N GLY A 310 20.71 9.04 5.81
CA GLY A 310 19.36 9.44 6.22
C GLY A 310 18.33 9.13 5.14
N GLY A 311 17.08 8.94 5.56
CA GLY A 311 15.99 8.59 4.67
C GLY A 311 15.59 9.76 3.78
N VAL A 312 15.14 9.49 2.55
CA VAL A 312 14.57 10.52 1.68
C VAL A 312 13.21 10.98 2.18
N GLY A 313 12.92 12.28 2.07
CA GLY A 313 11.59 12.82 2.37
C GLY A 313 10.53 12.38 1.36
N GLY A 314 9.29 12.23 1.81
CA GLY A 314 8.15 11.88 0.96
C GLY A 314 7.72 13.05 0.07
N ALA A 315 7.12 12.77 -1.09
CA ALA A 315 6.57 13.82 -1.95
C ALA A 315 5.29 14.43 -1.35
N GLY A 316 5.06 15.71 -1.60
CA GLY A 316 3.78 16.37 -1.29
C GLY A 316 2.65 15.93 -2.22
N GLY A 317 1.42 16.03 -1.74
CA GLY A 317 0.19 15.69 -2.46
C GLY A 317 -0.30 16.78 -3.43
N PHE A 318 -1.33 16.46 -4.20
CA PHE A 318 -1.98 17.40 -5.11
C PHE A 318 -3.04 18.23 -4.39
N GLY A 319 -3.08 19.55 -4.64
CA GLY A 319 -4.16 20.45 -4.23
C GLY A 319 -5.02 20.87 -5.43
N GLU A 320 -6.33 20.61 -5.39
CA GLU A 320 -7.24 20.88 -6.53
C GLU A 320 -7.55 22.36 -6.73
N THR A 321 -7.80 23.09 -5.65
CA THR A 321 -8.16 24.51 -5.70
C THR A 321 -7.11 25.41 -5.08
N GLY A 322 -6.21 24.85 -4.28
CA GLY A 322 -5.15 25.53 -3.56
C GLY A 322 -3.74 25.16 -4.02
N ASP A 323 -2.82 25.16 -3.06
CA ASP A 323 -1.41 24.90 -3.27
C ASP A 323 -1.10 23.40 -3.25
N GLY A 324 -0.01 23.02 -3.91
CA GLY A 324 0.51 21.68 -3.80
C GLY A 324 1.09 21.42 -2.41
N GLY A 325 1.02 20.17 -1.96
CA GLY A 325 1.59 19.78 -0.68
C GLY A 325 3.10 19.97 -0.64
N VAL A 326 3.62 20.37 0.51
CA VAL A 326 5.07 20.53 0.71
C VAL A 326 5.75 19.16 0.70
N GLY A 327 6.93 19.06 0.07
CA GLY A 327 7.76 17.86 0.16
C GLY A 327 8.32 17.65 1.57
N GLY A 328 8.41 16.40 2.00
CA GLY A 328 8.96 16.03 3.30
C GLY A 328 10.46 16.30 3.40
N ALA A 329 10.95 16.59 4.60
CA ALA A 329 12.39 16.74 4.83
C ALA A 329 13.12 15.39 4.73
N GLY A 330 14.35 15.40 4.24
CA GLY A 330 15.27 14.27 4.34
C GLY A 330 15.83 14.12 5.75
N GLY A 331 16.10 12.89 6.15
CA GLY A 331 16.65 12.57 7.47
C GLY A 331 18.16 12.76 7.57
N LYS A 332 18.67 12.79 8.79
CA LYS A 332 20.10 13.03 9.07
C LYS A 332 20.96 11.81 8.76
N ALA A 333 22.20 12.09 8.35
CA ALA A 333 23.21 11.07 8.10
C ALA A 333 23.65 10.33 9.38
N GLY A 334 24.33 9.21 9.18
CA GLY A 334 24.99 8.50 10.27
C GLY A 334 26.11 9.32 10.91
N LEU A 335 26.36 9.08 12.19
CA LEU A 335 27.28 9.85 13.03
C LEU A 335 28.74 9.82 12.50
N LEU A 336 29.20 8.68 11.98
CA LEU A 336 30.59 8.49 11.55
C LEU A 336 30.73 8.66 10.04
N ILE A 337 30.01 7.86 9.25
CA ILE A 337 29.97 8.00 7.80
C ILE A 337 28.55 7.82 7.27
N GLY A 338 28.11 8.76 6.45
CA GLY A 338 26.82 8.70 5.77
C GLY A 338 26.46 10.04 5.11
N ASN A 339 25.57 10.01 4.13
CA ASN A 339 25.01 11.24 3.57
C ASN A 339 23.66 11.56 4.23
N GLY A 340 23.32 12.85 4.31
CA GLY A 340 21.98 13.26 4.69
C GLY A 340 20.99 12.88 3.58
N GLY A 341 19.77 12.51 3.95
CA GLY A 341 18.74 12.14 2.98
C GLY A 341 18.33 13.33 2.11
N ALA A 342 17.99 13.09 0.85
CA ALA A 342 17.42 14.13 0.00
C ALA A 342 16.01 14.55 0.48
N GLY A 343 15.67 15.82 0.33
CA GLY A 343 14.30 16.30 0.54
C GLY A 343 13.33 15.77 -0.52
N GLY A 344 12.08 15.58 -0.14
CA GLY A 344 11.01 15.16 -1.04
C GLY A 344 10.61 16.27 -2.02
N ALA A 345 10.14 15.89 -3.21
CA ALA A 345 9.63 16.86 -4.17
C ALA A 345 8.32 17.50 -3.66
N GLY A 346 8.10 18.77 -4.00
CA GLY A 346 6.82 19.42 -3.77
C GLY A 346 5.72 18.86 -4.66
N GLY A 347 4.51 18.85 -4.13
CA GLY A 347 3.30 18.43 -4.83
C GLY A 347 2.83 19.44 -5.87
N GLN A 348 1.96 19.00 -6.77
CA GLN A 348 1.36 19.88 -7.75
C GLN A 348 0.20 20.67 -7.13
N GLY A 349 0.00 21.93 -7.52
CA GLY A 349 -1.12 22.75 -7.05
C GLY A 349 -1.77 23.56 -8.16
N ALA A 350 -3.06 23.85 -8.00
CA ALA A 350 -3.79 24.70 -8.94
C ALA A 350 -3.43 26.19 -8.82
N VAL A 351 -2.84 26.62 -7.70
CA VAL A 351 -2.37 28.00 -7.48
C VAL A 351 -0.84 28.06 -7.50
N THR A 352 -0.20 27.45 -6.51
CA THR A 352 1.26 27.32 -6.41
C THR A 352 1.63 25.85 -6.30
N GLY A 353 2.69 25.43 -6.99
CA GLY A 353 3.30 24.14 -6.69
C GLY A 353 3.81 24.14 -5.24
N GLY A 354 3.73 22.99 -4.57
CA GLY A 354 4.26 22.84 -3.22
C GLY A 354 5.77 23.06 -3.20
N THR A 355 6.29 23.57 -2.09
CA THR A 355 7.75 23.72 -1.95
C THR A 355 8.41 22.34 -1.82
N GLY A 356 9.64 22.22 -2.31
CA GLY A 356 10.43 21.03 -2.09
C GLY A 356 10.92 20.94 -0.64
N GLY A 357 11.07 19.72 -0.14
CA GLY A 357 11.52 19.46 1.22
C GLY A 357 13.00 19.80 1.43
N ALA A 358 13.39 20.05 2.68
CA ALA A 358 14.78 20.27 3.02
C ALA A 358 15.60 18.97 2.92
N GLY A 359 16.86 19.07 2.53
CA GLY A 359 17.82 17.97 2.63
C GLY A 359 18.30 17.77 4.07
N GLY A 360 18.61 16.52 4.42
CA GLY A 360 19.18 16.16 5.72
C GLY A 360 20.66 16.54 5.82
N ASP A 361 21.18 16.74 7.03
CA ASP A 361 22.59 17.11 7.20
C ASP A 361 23.50 15.87 7.24
N GLY A 362 24.73 16.05 6.76
CA GLY A 362 25.86 15.18 7.07
C GLY A 362 26.38 15.44 8.49
N VAL A 363 27.12 14.49 9.07
CA VAL A 363 27.61 14.60 10.46
C VAL A 363 29.14 14.72 10.55
N LEU A 364 29.89 13.63 10.36
CA LEU A 364 31.36 13.65 10.43
C LEU A 364 32.00 13.53 9.05
N ILE A 365 31.76 12.42 8.36
CA ILE A 365 32.15 12.20 6.96
C ILE A 365 30.88 11.94 6.17
N GLY A 366 30.55 12.80 5.22
CA GLY A 366 29.22 12.77 4.64
C GLY A 366 28.87 14.03 3.88
N ASN A 367 28.21 13.88 2.74
CA ASN A 367 27.56 15.01 2.10
C ASN A 367 26.27 15.38 2.85
N GLY A 368 25.91 16.65 2.84
CA GLY A 368 24.54 17.04 3.18
C GLY A 368 23.61 16.63 2.03
N GLY A 369 22.38 16.26 2.34
CA GLY A 369 21.39 15.84 1.34
C GLY A 369 20.96 17.00 0.45
N ASN A 370 20.62 16.69 -0.80
CA ASN A 370 20.06 17.68 -1.71
C ASN A 370 18.68 18.15 -1.26
N ALA A 371 18.37 19.42 -1.49
CA ALA A 371 17.00 19.91 -1.42
C ALA A 371 16.07 19.17 -2.38
N GLY A 372 14.83 19.00 -1.96
CA GLY A 372 13.72 18.65 -2.84
C GLY A 372 13.43 19.78 -3.82
N ILE A 373 13.06 19.42 -5.04
CA ILE A 373 12.65 20.36 -6.07
C ILE A 373 11.17 20.72 -5.87
N GLY A 374 10.84 21.99 -6.04
CA GLY A 374 9.47 22.47 -5.93
C GLY A 374 8.55 21.85 -6.98
N GLY A 375 7.29 21.71 -6.59
CA GLY A 375 6.21 21.30 -7.47
C GLY A 375 5.88 22.36 -8.51
N THR A 376 5.01 22.01 -9.42
CA THR A 376 4.48 22.85 -10.49
C THR A 376 3.06 23.29 -10.21
N GLY A 377 2.72 24.44 -10.76
CA GLY A 377 1.43 25.12 -10.72
C GLY A 377 1.55 26.38 -11.58
N PRO A 378 0.52 27.23 -11.68
CA PRO A 378 0.67 28.55 -12.30
C PRO A 378 1.86 29.34 -11.74
N THR A 379 2.08 29.22 -10.43
CA THR A 379 3.35 29.58 -9.78
C THR A 379 4.08 28.28 -9.41
N ALA A 380 5.36 28.18 -9.76
CA ALA A 380 6.17 27.04 -9.33
C ALA A 380 6.50 27.14 -7.84
N GLY A 381 6.55 26.00 -7.15
CA GLY A 381 7.02 25.94 -5.78
C GLY A 381 8.52 26.19 -5.67
N ASP A 382 8.95 26.72 -4.54
CA ASP A 382 10.37 26.93 -4.25
C ASP A 382 11.11 25.60 -4.06
N THR A 383 12.38 25.57 -4.45
CA THR A 383 13.28 24.48 -4.09
C THR A 383 13.62 24.59 -2.60
N GLY A 384 13.58 23.47 -1.88
CA GLY A 384 13.90 23.43 -0.45
C GLY A 384 15.35 23.83 -0.14
N ALA A 385 15.71 23.88 1.14
CA ALA A 385 17.10 24.09 1.54
C ALA A 385 17.88 22.77 1.51
N GLY A 386 19.11 22.78 0.99
CA GLY A 386 20.01 21.64 1.06
C GLY A 386 20.58 21.44 2.48
N GLY A 387 21.03 20.23 2.77
CA GLY A 387 21.70 19.92 4.03
C GLY A 387 23.16 20.38 4.05
N ILE A 388 23.66 20.66 5.25
CA ILE A 388 25.07 20.98 5.46
C ILE A 388 25.90 19.69 5.46
N SER A 389 27.12 19.72 4.92
CA SER A 389 28.03 18.56 4.95
C SER A 389 28.63 18.25 6.31
N GLY A 390 29.14 17.02 6.44
CA GLY A 390 29.84 16.54 7.62
C GLY A 390 31.09 17.34 7.95
N LEU A 391 31.42 17.40 9.24
CA LEU A 391 32.45 18.28 9.81
C LEU A 391 33.84 18.10 9.18
N LEU A 392 34.24 16.88 8.85
CA LEU A 392 35.58 16.55 8.37
C LEU A 392 35.68 16.50 6.84
N LEU A 393 34.75 15.78 6.19
CA LEU A 393 34.77 15.58 4.74
C LEU A 393 33.34 15.47 4.20
N GLY A 394 33.05 16.15 3.10
CA GLY A 394 31.78 16.06 2.39
C GLY A 394 31.37 17.39 1.76
N ALA A 395 30.57 17.29 0.71
CA ALA A 395 30.00 18.41 -0.01
C ALA A 395 28.64 18.80 0.59
N ASP A 396 28.38 20.10 0.67
CA ASP A 396 27.04 20.55 1.03
C ASP A 396 26.02 20.12 -0.04
N GLY A 397 24.79 19.91 0.39
CA GLY A 397 23.70 19.59 -0.51
C GLY A 397 23.39 20.75 -1.45
N PHE A 398 22.76 20.45 -2.58
CA PHE A 398 22.24 21.48 -3.47
C PHE A 398 21.28 22.41 -2.72
N ASN A 399 21.46 23.71 -2.91
CA ASN A 399 20.74 24.79 -2.21
C ASN A 399 20.95 24.83 -0.69
N ALA A 400 22.08 24.30 -0.18
CA ALA A 400 22.39 24.40 1.24
C ALA A 400 22.62 25.86 1.69
N PRO A 401 22.19 26.23 2.91
CA PRO A 401 22.46 27.55 3.47
C PRO A 401 23.97 27.85 3.52
N ALA A 402 24.34 29.09 3.15
CA ALA A 402 25.73 29.51 3.21
C ALA A 402 26.25 29.49 4.65
N SER A 403 27.37 28.79 4.88
CA SER A 403 27.98 28.72 6.20
C SER A 403 28.74 30.00 6.54
N ALA A 404 28.50 30.54 7.73
CA ALA A 404 29.27 31.65 8.28
C ALA A 404 30.65 31.22 8.84
N SER A 405 30.94 29.91 8.87
CA SER A 405 32.20 29.37 9.40
C SER A 405 33.32 29.43 8.36
N PRO A 406 34.43 30.15 8.61
CA PRO A 406 35.58 30.17 7.70
C PRO A 406 36.19 28.78 7.47
N LEU A 407 36.16 27.91 8.49
CA LEU A 407 36.66 26.54 8.39
C LEU A 407 35.81 25.70 7.43
N HIS A 408 34.49 25.90 7.44
CA HIS A 408 33.60 25.21 6.51
C HIS A 408 33.84 25.65 5.07
N THR A 409 33.98 26.95 4.84
CA THR A 409 34.30 27.49 3.52
C THR A 409 35.65 26.96 2.99
N LEU A 410 36.67 26.90 3.84
CA LEU A 410 37.96 26.31 3.49
C LEU A 410 37.84 24.81 3.16
N LYS A 411 37.02 24.06 3.93
CA LYS A 411 36.72 22.64 3.67
C LYS A 411 36.08 22.46 2.28
N GLN A 412 35.09 23.27 1.93
CA GLN A 412 34.46 23.21 0.59
C GLN A 412 35.44 23.54 -0.54
N GLN A 413 36.34 24.52 -0.34
CA GLN A 413 37.40 24.85 -1.31
C GLN A 413 38.41 23.71 -1.48
N ALA A 414 38.84 23.09 -0.39
CA ALA A 414 39.71 21.91 -0.44
C ALA A 414 39.02 20.75 -1.16
N LEU A 415 37.72 20.55 -0.95
CA LEU A 415 36.94 19.52 -1.65
C LEU A 415 36.85 19.78 -3.16
N ALA A 416 36.70 21.04 -3.58
CA ALA A 416 36.77 21.40 -4.99
C ALA A 416 38.13 21.02 -5.62
N ALA A 417 39.23 21.24 -4.90
CA ALA A 417 40.56 20.83 -5.35
C ALA A 417 40.72 19.29 -5.41
N ILE A 418 40.13 18.55 -4.46
CA ILE A 418 40.09 17.08 -4.48
C ILE A 418 39.27 16.57 -5.68
N ASN A 419 38.17 17.23 -6.00
CA ASN A 419 37.29 16.84 -7.09
C ASN A 419 37.84 17.20 -8.47
N ALA A 420 38.64 18.26 -8.60
CA ALA A 420 39.07 18.81 -9.89
C ALA A 420 39.71 17.76 -10.82
N PRO A 421 40.66 16.90 -10.38
CA PRO A 421 41.24 15.88 -11.25
C PRO A 421 40.19 14.92 -11.82
N THR A 422 39.28 14.44 -10.97
CA THR A 422 38.22 13.49 -11.35
C THR A 422 37.18 14.16 -12.24
N GLN A 423 36.79 15.40 -11.92
CA GLN A 423 35.87 16.19 -12.73
C GLN A 423 36.43 16.45 -14.13
N THR A 424 37.72 16.76 -14.25
CA THR A 424 38.37 16.95 -15.56
C THR A 424 38.48 15.63 -16.34
N LEU A 425 38.80 14.53 -15.66
CA LEU A 425 39.05 13.25 -16.32
C LEU A 425 37.75 12.54 -16.75
N THR A 426 36.69 12.63 -15.94
CA THR A 426 35.46 11.85 -16.14
C THR A 426 34.19 12.69 -16.27
N GLY A 427 34.29 14.02 -16.15
CA GLY A 427 33.12 14.90 -16.11
C GLY A 427 32.26 14.77 -14.85
N ARG A 428 32.74 14.07 -13.81
CA ARG A 428 32.01 13.77 -12.57
C ARG A 428 32.92 13.95 -11.36
N PRO A 429 32.41 14.47 -10.23
CA PRO A 429 33.25 14.69 -9.05
C PRO A 429 33.60 13.35 -8.39
N LEU A 430 34.61 13.35 -7.53
CA LEU A 430 34.88 12.19 -6.68
C LEU A 430 33.90 12.16 -5.50
N ILE A 431 33.70 13.31 -4.85
CA ILE A 431 32.81 13.51 -3.71
C ILE A 431 31.88 14.67 -4.02
N GLY A 432 30.58 14.43 -4.00
CA GLY A 432 29.57 15.48 -4.16
C GLY A 432 28.28 14.91 -4.68
N ASN A 433 27.17 15.56 -4.35
CA ASN A 433 25.89 15.12 -4.85
C ASN A 433 25.70 15.55 -6.29
N GLY A 434 24.87 14.79 -7.01
CA GLY A 434 24.43 15.17 -8.33
C GLY A 434 23.58 16.42 -8.28
N THR A 435 23.72 17.28 -9.29
CA THR A 435 22.88 18.48 -9.43
C THR A 435 21.46 18.07 -9.79
N PRO A 436 20.42 18.62 -9.12
CA PRO A 436 19.05 18.39 -9.53
C PRO A 436 18.74 18.92 -10.93
N GLY A 437 17.81 18.25 -11.63
CA GLY A 437 17.21 18.77 -12.86
C GLY A 437 16.38 20.02 -12.56
N ALA A 438 16.31 20.94 -13.53
CA ALA A 438 15.56 22.18 -13.35
C ALA A 438 14.05 21.93 -13.27
N VAL A 439 13.34 22.72 -12.46
CA VAL A 439 11.86 22.72 -12.38
C VAL A 439 11.26 22.90 -13.78
N GLY A 440 10.22 22.11 -14.10
CA GLY A 440 9.50 22.18 -15.37
C GLY A 440 10.26 21.66 -16.60
N SER A 441 11.52 21.23 -16.47
CA SER A 441 12.32 20.77 -17.61
C SER A 441 12.13 19.31 -17.97
N GLY A 442 11.64 18.48 -17.04
CA GLY A 442 11.66 17.02 -17.16
C GLY A 442 13.09 16.43 -17.25
N ALA A 443 14.13 17.22 -16.95
CA ALA A 443 15.51 16.78 -17.09
C ALA A 443 15.89 15.79 -15.99
N THR A 444 16.63 14.74 -16.34
CA THR A 444 17.20 13.82 -15.36
C THR A 444 18.15 14.52 -14.42
N GLY A 445 18.09 14.17 -13.14
CA GLY A 445 19.10 14.60 -12.18
C GLY A 445 20.47 14.07 -12.55
N ALA A 446 21.51 14.87 -12.35
CA ALA A 446 22.86 14.43 -12.60
C ALA A 446 23.26 13.33 -11.59
N PRO A 447 24.15 12.40 -11.96
CA PRO A 447 24.59 11.39 -11.03
C PRO A 447 25.52 11.98 -9.96
N GLY A 448 25.57 11.34 -8.79
CA GLY A 448 26.49 11.68 -7.71
C GLY A 448 27.96 11.44 -8.07
N GLY A 449 28.85 11.93 -7.22
CA GLY A 449 30.29 11.71 -7.31
C GLY A 449 30.66 10.24 -7.17
N TRP A 450 31.79 9.83 -7.76
CA TRP A 450 32.17 8.42 -7.88
C TRP A 450 32.33 7.69 -6.54
N LEU A 451 32.83 8.36 -5.51
CA LEU A 451 33.10 7.77 -4.21
C LEU A 451 31.95 8.01 -3.23
N LEU A 452 31.62 9.28 -2.99
CA LEU A 452 30.58 9.67 -2.05
C LEU A 452 29.68 10.75 -2.65
N GLY A 453 28.42 10.44 -2.86
CA GLY A 453 27.51 11.38 -3.50
C GLY A 453 26.14 10.79 -3.76
N ASP A 454 25.12 11.50 -3.29
CA ASP A 454 23.74 11.19 -3.64
C ASP A 454 23.47 11.61 -5.07
N GLY A 455 22.49 10.98 -5.70
CA GLY A 455 21.99 11.43 -6.99
C GLY A 455 21.28 12.78 -6.92
N GLY A 456 21.35 13.54 -8.00
CA GLY A 456 20.52 14.74 -8.16
C GLY A 456 19.04 14.36 -8.32
N ALA A 457 18.14 15.15 -7.75
CA ALA A 457 16.71 14.95 -8.01
C ALA A 457 16.37 15.22 -9.48
N GLY A 458 15.40 14.52 -10.04
CA GLY A 458 14.88 14.80 -11.37
C GLY A 458 14.11 16.12 -11.40
N GLY A 459 14.20 16.84 -12.52
CA GLY A 459 13.40 18.04 -12.74
C GLY A 459 11.93 17.67 -12.97
N SER A 460 11.00 18.45 -12.42
CA SER A 460 9.58 18.27 -12.71
C SER A 460 9.27 18.51 -14.20
N GLY A 461 8.23 17.87 -14.73
CA GLY A 461 7.74 18.11 -16.09
C GLY A 461 7.01 19.45 -16.20
N ALA A 462 6.99 20.05 -17.38
CA ALA A 462 6.35 21.34 -17.60
C ALA A 462 4.83 21.27 -17.39
N ALA A 463 4.29 22.17 -16.56
CA ALA A 463 2.84 22.33 -16.37
C ALA A 463 2.13 22.66 -17.71
N GLY A 464 0.92 22.14 -17.86
CA GLY A 464 0.08 22.29 -19.07
C GLY A 464 0.52 21.45 -20.28
N SER A 465 1.67 20.78 -20.25
CA SER A 465 2.20 20.03 -21.40
C SER A 465 2.03 18.52 -21.30
N GLY A 466 1.81 17.98 -20.10
CA GLY A 466 1.85 16.53 -19.85
C GLY A 466 3.25 15.95 -19.99
N ALA A 467 4.30 16.78 -19.94
CA ALA A 467 5.68 16.30 -20.04
C ALA A 467 6.01 15.43 -18.82
N PRO A 468 6.72 14.30 -19.00
CA PRO A 468 7.14 13.47 -17.89
C PRO A 468 8.15 14.19 -17.01
N GLY A 469 8.19 13.80 -15.74
CA GLY A 469 9.26 14.18 -14.83
C GLY A 469 10.57 13.48 -15.20
N GLY A 470 11.68 14.14 -14.93
CA GLY A 470 13.00 13.57 -15.15
C GLY A 470 13.31 12.49 -14.13
N ALA A 471 14.04 11.45 -14.52
CA ALA A 471 14.52 10.47 -13.56
C ALA A 471 15.54 11.08 -12.58
N GLY A 472 15.59 10.56 -11.37
CA GLY A 472 16.65 10.87 -10.42
C GLY A 472 18.01 10.37 -10.90
N GLY A 473 19.07 11.09 -10.56
CA GLY A 473 20.43 10.67 -10.84
C GLY A 473 20.83 9.46 -10.01
N ALA A 474 21.69 8.59 -10.56
CA ALA A 474 22.27 7.50 -9.78
C ALA A 474 23.36 8.03 -8.84
N ALA A 475 23.50 7.41 -7.66
CA ALA A 475 24.62 7.65 -6.77
C ALA A 475 25.92 6.97 -7.25
N GLY A 476 27.02 7.26 -6.56
CA GLY A 476 28.35 6.69 -6.83
C GLY A 476 28.59 5.33 -6.18
N LEU A 477 29.73 5.19 -5.48
CA LEU A 477 30.01 4.01 -4.65
C LEU A 477 29.17 4.02 -3.37
N TRP A 478 29.14 5.16 -2.68
CA TRP A 478 28.30 5.46 -1.52
C TRP A 478 27.39 6.66 -1.76
N GLY A 479 26.12 6.53 -1.39
CA GLY A 479 25.12 7.61 -1.45
C GLY A 479 23.75 7.11 -1.93
N THR A 480 22.69 7.85 -1.64
CA THR A 480 21.33 7.49 -2.05
C THR A 480 21.04 7.97 -3.47
N GLY A 481 20.25 7.22 -4.22
CA GLY A 481 19.77 7.68 -5.52
C GLY A 481 18.93 8.95 -5.39
N GLY A 482 18.95 9.80 -6.42
CA GLY A 482 18.15 11.02 -6.43
C GLY A 482 16.65 10.70 -6.57
N ALA A 483 15.78 11.52 -5.98
CA ALA A 483 14.34 11.39 -6.20
C ALA A 483 13.98 11.69 -7.68
N GLY A 484 12.96 11.03 -8.22
CA GLY A 484 12.39 11.36 -9.53
C GLY A 484 11.61 12.68 -9.51
N GLY A 485 11.59 13.38 -10.64
CA GLY A 485 10.82 14.60 -10.79
C GLY A 485 9.32 14.34 -10.95
N ALA A 486 8.47 15.24 -10.48
CA ALA A 486 7.02 15.17 -10.70
C ALA A 486 6.67 15.27 -12.20
N GLY A 487 5.64 14.56 -12.66
CA GLY A 487 5.10 14.69 -14.01
C GLY A 487 4.29 15.99 -14.19
N GLY A 488 4.39 16.61 -15.36
CA GLY A 488 3.68 17.86 -15.67
C GLY A 488 2.17 17.64 -15.84
N SER A 489 1.38 18.60 -15.38
CA SER A 489 -0.08 18.58 -15.60
C SER A 489 -0.45 18.84 -17.06
N SER A 490 -1.64 18.45 -17.50
CA SER A 490 -2.11 18.76 -18.85
C SER A 490 -3.63 18.69 -19.01
N ALA A 491 -4.18 19.35 -20.04
CA ALA A 491 -5.57 19.13 -20.47
C ALA A 491 -5.73 17.86 -21.35
N GLY A 492 -4.63 17.15 -21.62
CA GLY A 492 -4.62 15.83 -22.27
C GLY A 492 -4.35 14.75 -21.22
N GLY A 493 -3.38 13.87 -21.47
CA GLY A 493 -2.88 12.93 -20.46
C GLY A 493 -1.82 13.57 -19.56
N GLY A 494 -1.83 13.21 -18.28
CA GLY A 494 -0.84 13.69 -17.31
C GLY A 494 0.54 13.11 -17.60
N GLY A 495 1.58 13.89 -17.36
CA GLY A 495 2.95 13.40 -17.52
C GLY A 495 3.27 12.35 -16.47
N ALA A 496 3.98 11.28 -16.84
CA ALA A 496 4.45 10.32 -15.86
C ALA A 496 5.47 10.96 -14.89
N GLY A 497 5.48 10.51 -13.64
CA GLY A 497 6.55 10.82 -12.72
C GLY A 497 7.87 10.20 -13.18
N GLY A 498 8.98 10.89 -12.91
CA GLY A 498 10.30 10.36 -13.19
C GLY A 498 10.66 9.21 -12.26
N ALA A 499 11.40 8.21 -12.75
CA ALA A 499 11.89 7.14 -11.89
C ALA A 499 12.90 7.65 -10.86
N GLY A 500 12.98 7.03 -9.70
CA GLY A 500 14.05 7.27 -8.74
C GLY A 500 15.40 6.78 -9.26
N GLY A 501 16.47 7.47 -8.89
CA GLY A 501 17.83 7.08 -9.25
C GLY A 501 18.30 5.85 -8.49
N ALA A 502 19.25 5.11 -9.05
CA ALA A 502 19.86 3.98 -8.35
C ALA A 502 20.71 4.43 -7.14
N GLY A 503 20.65 3.67 -6.06
CA GLY A 503 21.54 3.82 -4.92
C GLY A 503 23.00 3.48 -5.24
N GLY A 504 23.92 3.91 -4.37
CA GLY A 504 25.34 3.76 -4.59
C GLY A 504 25.75 2.30 -4.65
N TRP A 505 26.65 1.93 -5.57
CA TRP A 505 26.94 0.52 -5.89
C TRP A 505 27.23 -0.35 -4.67
N LEU A 506 27.93 0.17 -3.66
CA LEU A 506 28.19 -0.55 -2.41
C LEU A 506 27.12 -0.26 -1.36
N LEU A 507 26.89 1.01 -1.03
CA LEU A 507 25.95 1.41 0.02
C LEU A 507 25.12 2.60 -0.43
N GLY A 508 23.81 2.51 -0.25
CA GLY A 508 22.89 3.58 -0.58
C GLY A 508 21.59 3.06 -1.13
N ASP A 509 20.50 3.65 -0.67
CA ASP A 509 19.17 3.27 -1.11
C ASP A 509 18.85 3.86 -2.48
N GLY A 510 17.94 3.23 -3.20
CA GLY A 510 17.34 3.84 -4.37
C GLY A 510 16.57 5.11 -4.02
N GLY A 511 16.56 6.07 -4.94
CA GLY A 511 15.75 7.28 -4.80
C GLY A 511 14.26 6.98 -4.92
N ALA A 512 13.42 7.82 -4.32
CA ALA A 512 11.98 7.74 -4.50
C ALA A 512 11.58 8.10 -5.95
N GLY A 513 10.52 7.49 -6.47
CA GLY A 513 9.91 7.90 -7.74
C GLY A 513 9.15 9.21 -7.61
N GLY A 514 9.06 9.97 -8.70
CA GLY A 514 8.29 11.20 -8.79
C GLY A 514 6.79 10.94 -8.91
N ILE A 515 5.97 11.88 -8.45
CA ILE A 515 4.51 11.80 -8.61
C ILE A 515 4.10 11.98 -10.08
N GLY A 516 3.00 11.36 -10.50
CA GLY A 516 2.38 11.59 -11.80
C GLY A 516 1.69 12.95 -11.90
N GLY A 517 1.57 13.47 -13.11
CA GLY A 517 0.92 14.75 -13.40
C GLY A 517 -0.60 14.65 -13.43
N ALA A 518 -1.28 15.68 -12.94
CA ALA A 518 -2.74 15.81 -13.02
C ALA A 518 -3.20 16.03 -14.47
N SER A 519 -4.38 15.52 -14.84
CA SER A 519 -4.94 15.80 -16.16
C SER A 519 -6.44 15.68 -16.27
N THR A 520 -7.03 16.19 -17.36
CA THR A 520 -8.47 16.05 -17.64
C THR A 520 -8.85 14.79 -18.44
N VAL A 521 -7.95 13.81 -18.62
CA VAL A 521 -8.24 12.59 -19.40
C VAL A 521 -7.64 11.32 -18.79
N LEU A 522 -6.37 11.31 -18.39
CA LEU A 522 -5.78 10.19 -17.68
C LEU A 522 -4.63 10.72 -16.83
N GLY A 523 -4.74 10.58 -15.52
CA GLY A 523 -3.68 10.94 -14.60
C GLY A 523 -2.36 10.26 -15.00
N GLY A 524 -1.25 11.00 -14.91
CA GLY A 524 0.06 10.46 -15.23
C GLY A 524 0.42 9.34 -14.26
N THR A 525 1.12 8.31 -14.70
CA THR A 525 1.57 7.26 -13.77
C THR A 525 2.66 7.80 -12.84
N GLY A 526 2.72 7.28 -11.61
CA GLY A 526 3.83 7.52 -10.71
C GLY A 526 5.12 6.89 -11.23
N GLY A 527 6.25 7.54 -10.97
CA GLY A 527 7.57 7.02 -11.32
C GLY A 527 7.95 5.83 -10.45
N GLY A 528 8.61 4.82 -11.02
CA GLY A 528 9.13 3.71 -10.23
C GLY A 528 10.24 4.15 -9.27
N GLY A 529 10.36 3.50 -8.11
CA GLY A 529 11.46 3.70 -7.19
C GLY A 529 12.79 3.16 -7.74
N GLY A 530 13.89 3.80 -7.36
CA GLY A 530 15.22 3.39 -7.77
C GLY A 530 15.65 2.08 -7.13
N VAL A 531 16.53 1.33 -7.80
CA VAL A 531 17.12 0.11 -7.21
C VAL A 531 18.14 0.48 -6.13
N GLY A 532 18.20 -0.33 -5.07
CA GLY A 532 19.23 -0.19 -4.04
C GLY A 532 20.62 -0.62 -4.52
N GLY A 533 21.65 -0.06 -3.90
CA GLY A 533 23.03 -0.55 -3.99
C GLY A 533 23.21 -1.95 -3.42
N LEU A 534 24.41 -2.55 -3.47
CA LEU A 534 24.67 -3.91 -2.97
C LEU A 534 24.06 -4.21 -1.59
N TRP A 535 24.13 -3.23 -0.69
CA TRP A 535 23.58 -3.28 0.67
C TRP A 535 22.39 -2.34 0.89
N GLY A 536 21.96 -1.61 -0.13
CA GLY A 536 20.92 -0.57 -0.01
C GLY A 536 19.50 -1.09 -0.22
N ALA A 537 18.53 -0.40 0.38
CA ALA A 537 17.11 -0.64 0.13
C ALA A 537 16.69 -0.11 -1.24
N GLY A 538 15.60 -0.64 -1.79
CA GLY A 538 14.94 -0.03 -2.94
C GLY A 538 14.25 1.28 -2.54
N GLY A 539 14.15 2.22 -3.48
CA GLY A 539 13.40 3.47 -3.28
C GLY A 539 11.90 3.27 -3.38
N ALA A 540 11.10 4.12 -2.73
CA ALA A 540 9.65 4.09 -2.86
C ALA A 540 9.21 4.51 -4.28
N GLY A 541 8.10 3.96 -4.78
CA GLY A 541 7.44 4.43 -5.99
C GLY A 541 6.70 5.75 -5.76
N GLY A 542 6.56 6.56 -6.80
CA GLY A 542 5.81 7.80 -6.76
C GLY A 542 4.30 7.57 -6.87
N ALA A 543 3.51 8.48 -6.32
CA ALA A 543 2.05 8.43 -6.47
C ALA A 543 1.61 8.67 -7.93
N GLY A 544 0.49 8.09 -8.33
CA GLY A 544 -0.19 8.41 -9.57
C GLY A 544 -0.78 9.82 -9.57
N GLY A 545 -0.86 10.43 -10.74
CA GLY A 545 -1.46 11.73 -10.97
C GLY A 545 -2.99 11.66 -10.98
N THR A 546 -3.64 12.79 -10.73
CA THR A 546 -5.10 12.85 -10.71
C THR A 546 -5.70 12.87 -12.11
N GLY A 547 -6.83 12.20 -12.29
CA GLY A 547 -7.71 12.28 -13.45
C GLY A 547 -8.91 13.18 -13.17
N LEU A 548 -9.16 14.16 -14.03
CA LEU A 548 -10.23 15.15 -13.91
C LEU A 548 -11.16 15.03 -15.11
N VAL A 549 -12.44 15.43 -15.00
CA VAL A 549 -13.45 15.49 -16.09
C VAL A 549 -13.38 14.33 -17.10
N GLY A 550 -13.81 13.13 -16.68
CA GLY A 550 -14.01 11.98 -17.58
C GLY A 550 -12.79 11.08 -17.75
N GLY A 551 -11.82 11.16 -16.84
CA GLY A 551 -10.53 10.50 -16.98
C GLY A 551 -10.05 9.75 -15.75
N ASP A 552 -9.43 8.58 -15.94
CA ASP A 552 -8.99 7.73 -14.84
C ASP A 552 -7.80 8.33 -14.07
N GLY A 553 -7.65 7.92 -12.82
CA GLY A 553 -6.47 8.20 -12.02
C GLY A 553 -5.25 7.46 -12.57
N GLY A 554 -4.08 8.09 -12.46
CA GLY A 554 -2.83 7.45 -12.86
C GLY A 554 -2.46 6.32 -11.91
N ALA A 555 -1.87 5.24 -12.42
CA ALA A 555 -1.35 4.18 -11.55
C ALA A 555 -0.18 4.68 -10.69
N GLY A 556 -0.04 4.15 -9.49
CA GLY A 556 1.14 4.35 -8.65
C GLY A 556 2.39 3.67 -9.23
N GLY A 557 3.55 4.26 -9.00
CA GLY A 557 4.83 3.70 -9.41
C GLY A 557 5.22 2.48 -8.57
N ALA A 558 5.86 1.49 -9.18
CA ALA A 558 6.37 0.34 -8.43
C ALA A 558 7.54 0.74 -7.50
N GLY A 559 7.66 0.09 -6.35
CA GLY A 559 8.82 0.22 -5.49
C GLY A 559 10.07 -0.38 -6.12
N GLY A 560 11.23 0.20 -5.81
CA GLY A 560 12.53 -0.28 -6.28
C GLY A 560 12.93 -1.60 -5.63
N THR A 561 13.75 -2.39 -6.30
CA THR A 561 14.28 -3.63 -5.70
C THR A 561 15.41 -3.31 -4.73
N GLY A 562 15.50 -4.08 -3.65
CA GLY A 562 16.63 -4.04 -2.73
C GLY A 562 17.90 -4.62 -3.36
N GLY A 563 19.05 -4.18 -2.86
CA GLY A 563 20.37 -4.69 -3.23
C GLY A 563 20.56 -6.18 -3.02
N LEU A 564 21.45 -6.80 -3.77
CA LEU A 564 21.72 -8.24 -3.72
C LEU A 564 21.93 -8.81 -2.28
N LEU A 565 22.61 -8.05 -1.41
CA LEU A 565 22.90 -8.39 -0.01
C LEU A 565 22.20 -7.47 1.00
N ALA A 566 21.30 -6.60 0.55
CA ALA A 566 20.64 -5.59 1.38
C ALA A 566 20.00 -6.18 2.63
N GLY A 567 19.37 -7.34 2.54
CA GLY A 567 18.71 -7.90 3.72
C GLY A 567 19.60 -8.54 4.77
N LEU A 568 20.91 -8.74 4.51
CA LEU A 568 21.82 -9.12 5.60
C LEU A 568 21.99 -8.00 6.62
N ILE A 569 21.64 -6.76 6.24
CA ILE A 569 21.62 -5.60 7.13
C ILE A 569 20.20 -5.11 7.41
N GLY A 570 19.19 -5.89 7.03
CA GLY A 570 17.78 -5.57 7.22
C GLY A 570 17.20 -4.56 6.21
N ALA A 571 17.91 -4.22 5.13
CA ALA A 571 17.37 -3.40 4.04
C ALA A 571 16.55 -4.26 3.06
N GLY A 572 15.51 -3.67 2.50
CA GLY A 572 14.48 -4.38 1.74
C GLY A 572 14.15 -3.76 0.38
N GLY A 573 13.07 -4.24 -0.24
CA GLY A 573 12.50 -3.56 -1.39
C GLY A 573 11.78 -2.27 -0.98
N GLY A 574 11.71 -1.31 -1.89
CA GLY A 574 10.98 -0.07 -1.69
C GLY A 574 9.48 -0.26 -1.81
N HIS A 575 8.69 0.65 -1.24
CA HIS A 575 7.24 0.55 -1.26
C HIS A 575 6.66 1.01 -2.60
N GLY A 576 5.53 0.48 -3.03
CA GLY A 576 4.79 1.00 -4.18
C GLY A 576 4.15 2.35 -3.86
N GLY A 577 4.03 3.20 -4.87
CA GLY A 577 3.33 4.48 -4.77
C GLY A 577 1.81 4.29 -4.82
N THR A 578 1.06 5.23 -4.26
CA THR A 578 -0.41 5.19 -4.31
C THR A 578 -0.92 5.46 -5.73
N GLY A 579 -2.08 4.90 -6.08
CA GLY A 579 -2.81 5.30 -7.27
C GLY A 579 -3.35 6.73 -7.17
N GLY A 580 -3.60 7.35 -8.31
CA GLY A 580 -4.17 8.70 -8.41
C GLY A 580 -5.69 8.69 -8.24
N LEU A 581 -6.23 9.78 -7.69
CA LEU A 581 -7.66 10.05 -7.64
C LEU A 581 -8.22 10.32 -9.05
N SER A 582 -9.45 9.89 -9.31
CA SER A 582 -10.29 10.39 -10.39
C SER A 582 -11.58 11.03 -9.88
N THR A 583 -11.95 12.19 -10.42
CA THR A 583 -13.23 12.85 -10.10
C THR A 583 -14.39 12.40 -10.99
N ASN A 584 -14.13 11.66 -12.07
CA ASN A 584 -15.11 11.25 -13.07
C ASN A 584 -14.57 10.09 -13.95
N GLY A 585 -13.99 9.08 -13.33
CA GLY A 585 -13.35 7.92 -13.95
C GLY A 585 -12.85 6.96 -12.88
N ASP A 586 -12.23 5.85 -13.28
CA ASP A 586 -11.74 4.86 -12.32
C ASP A 586 -10.54 5.42 -11.54
N GLY A 587 -10.42 5.04 -10.27
CA GLY A 587 -9.23 5.31 -9.48
C GLY A 587 -8.01 4.57 -10.02
N GLY A 588 -6.84 5.19 -9.93
CA GLY A 588 -5.61 4.56 -10.39
C GLY A 588 -5.24 3.37 -9.51
N VAL A 589 -4.69 2.29 -10.08
CA VAL A 589 -4.19 1.17 -9.26
C VAL A 589 -2.94 1.57 -8.46
N GLY A 590 -2.77 0.99 -7.28
CA GLY A 590 -1.58 1.14 -6.47
C GLY A 590 -0.37 0.44 -7.09
N GLY A 591 0.81 1.02 -6.91
CA GLY A 591 2.07 0.44 -7.40
C GLY A 591 2.44 -0.81 -6.59
N ALA A 592 3.05 -1.81 -7.24
CA ALA A 592 3.58 -2.97 -6.52
C ALA A 592 4.77 -2.58 -5.63
N GLY A 593 4.91 -3.25 -4.49
CA GLY A 593 6.10 -3.19 -3.67
C GLY A 593 7.30 -3.84 -4.37
N GLY A 594 8.48 -3.27 -4.17
CA GLY A 594 9.72 -3.80 -4.67
C GLY A 594 10.12 -5.09 -3.94
N ASN A 595 10.73 -6.02 -4.67
CA ASN A 595 11.30 -7.22 -4.05
C ASN A 595 12.54 -6.86 -3.23
N ALA A 596 12.81 -7.65 -2.19
CA ALA A 596 14.06 -7.57 -1.46
C ALA A 596 15.26 -8.02 -2.31
N GLY A 597 16.45 -7.95 -1.70
CA GLY A 597 17.66 -8.56 -2.23
C GLY A 597 17.58 -10.06 -2.41
N MET A 598 18.41 -10.63 -3.30
CA MET A 598 18.36 -12.05 -3.64
C MET A 598 18.50 -12.98 -2.42
N LEU A 599 19.39 -12.68 -1.49
CA LEU A 599 19.68 -13.58 -0.36
C LEU A 599 18.75 -13.36 0.82
N ALA A 600 18.51 -12.11 1.18
CA ALA A 600 17.76 -11.76 2.36
C ALA A 600 17.06 -10.41 2.16
N GLY A 601 16.11 -10.13 3.05
CA GLY A 601 15.54 -8.81 3.30
C GLY A 601 14.03 -8.81 3.17
N PRO A 602 13.35 -7.81 3.76
CA PRO A 602 11.92 -7.69 3.59
C PRO A 602 11.56 -7.19 2.20
N GLY A 603 10.46 -7.67 1.63
CA GLY A 603 9.85 -7.03 0.47
C GLY A 603 9.21 -5.71 0.86
N GLY A 604 9.14 -4.75 -0.07
CA GLY A 604 8.44 -3.48 0.14
C GLY A 604 6.92 -3.67 0.10
N ALA A 605 6.16 -2.83 0.79
CA ALA A 605 4.69 -2.92 0.72
C ALA A 605 4.18 -2.40 -0.63
N GLY A 606 3.02 -2.87 -1.07
CA GLY A 606 2.29 -2.28 -2.19
C GLY A 606 1.69 -0.92 -1.82
N GLY A 607 1.51 -0.07 -2.81
CA GLY A 607 0.83 1.21 -2.66
C GLY A 607 -0.68 1.04 -2.65
N ALA A 608 -1.39 1.96 -1.99
CA ALA A 608 -2.86 1.94 -2.02
C ALA A 608 -3.39 2.29 -3.42
N GLY A 609 -4.56 1.77 -3.78
CA GLY A 609 -5.31 2.25 -4.94
C GLY A 609 -5.82 3.68 -4.73
N GLY A 610 -5.97 4.40 -5.83
CA GLY A 610 -6.58 5.72 -5.87
C GLY A 610 -8.10 5.62 -5.96
N ASP A 611 -8.79 6.72 -5.70
CA ASP A 611 -10.24 6.70 -5.63
C ASP A 611 -10.88 7.02 -6.99
N GLY A 612 -12.04 6.46 -7.28
CA GLY A 612 -12.88 6.80 -8.42
C GLY A 612 -14.22 7.40 -7.96
N GLU A 613 -14.55 8.61 -8.41
CA GLU A 613 -15.82 9.27 -8.07
C GLU A 613 -16.89 9.01 -9.15
N ASN A 614 -18.18 9.30 -8.85
CA ASN A 614 -19.24 9.45 -9.86
C ASN A 614 -19.68 8.19 -10.65
N LEU A 615 -19.88 7.06 -9.96
CA LEU A 615 -20.26 5.72 -10.47
C LEU A 615 -19.10 4.83 -10.94
N ASP A 616 -17.87 5.31 -10.85
CA ASP A 616 -16.67 4.58 -11.29
C ASP A 616 -15.99 3.79 -10.14
N THR A 617 -15.04 2.93 -10.47
CA THR A 617 -14.44 1.95 -9.55
C THR A 617 -13.23 2.55 -8.84
N GLY A 618 -13.06 2.26 -7.54
CA GLY A 618 -11.81 2.54 -6.84
C GLY A 618 -10.69 1.67 -7.40
N GLY A 619 -9.48 2.21 -7.51
CA GLY A 619 -8.34 1.44 -8.01
C GLY A 619 -7.93 0.33 -7.03
N ASP A 620 -7.42 -0.77 -7.53
CA ASP A 620 -6.93 -1.85 -6.67
C ASP A 620 -5.64 -1.45 -5.94
N GLY A 621 -5.42 -2.02 -4.77
CA GLY A 621 -4.17 -1.93 -4.05
C GLY A 621 -3.06 -2.72 -4.75
N GLY A 622 -1.83 -2.19 -4.71
CA GLY A 622 -0.67 -2.86 -5.27
C GLY A 622 -0.25 -4.08 -4.44
N ALA A 623 0.30 -5.11 -5.09
CA ALA A 623 0.83 -6.27 -4.38
C ALA A 623 2.10 -5.91 -3.58
N GLY A 624 2.30 -6.56 -2.44
CA GLY A 624 3.55 -6.49 -1.69
C GLY A 624 4.70 -7.23 -2.40
N GLY A 625 5.90 -6.69 -2.27
CA GLY A 625 7.12 -7.29 -2.81
C GLY A 625 7.49 -8.58 -2.07
N SER A 626 8.15 -9.50 -2.77
CA SER A 626 8.65 -10.73 -2.15
C SER A 626 9.94 -10.46 -1.35
N ALA A 627 10.12 -11.22 -0.29
CA ALA A 627 11.36 -11.25 0.48
C ALA A 627 12.52 -11.87 -0.30
N GLY A 628 13.71 -11.80 0.30
CA GLY A 628 14.89 -12.49 -0.21
C GLY A 628 14.75 -14.01 -0.09
N LEU A 629 15.51 -14.75 -0.90
CA LEU A 629 15.36 -16.21 -1.04
C LEU A 629 15.50 -16.94 0.28
N LEU A 630 16.45 -16.56 1.15
CA LEU A 630 16.70 -17.29 2.40
C LEU A 630 15.96 -16.65 3.58
N PHE A 631 16.08 -15.35 3.77
CA PHE A 631 15.56 -14.66 4.97
C PHE A 631 14.77 -13.41 4.62
N GLY A 632 13.79 -13.07 5.45
CA GLY A 632 13.06 -11.81 5.37
C GLY A 632 11.58 -12.00 5.12
N SER A 633 10.79 -11.01 5.52
CA SER A 633 9.34 -11.06 5.38
C SER A 633 8.86 -10.50 4.05
N GLY A 634 7.81 -11.06 3.49
CA GLY A 634 7.14 -10.43 2.36
C GLY A 634 6.58 -9.07 2.74
N GLY A 635 6.48 -8.16 1.76
CA GLY A 635 5.85 -6.86 1.95
C GLY A 635 4.34 -6.98 2.05
N ALA A 636 3.69 -6.08 2.79
CA ALA A 636 2.23 -6.05 2.83
C ALA A 636 1.64 -5.61 1.48
N GLY A 637 0.44 -6.07 1.14
CA GLY A 637 -0.33 -5.51 0.04
C GLY A 637 -0.90 -4.13 0.37
N GLY A 638 -1.11 -3.30 -0.65
CA GLY A 638 -1.74 -1.99 -0.51
C GLY A 638 -3.25 -2.09 -0.35
N ALA A 639 -3.88 -1.11 0.30
CA ALA A 639 -5.33 -1.04 0.38
C ALA A 639 -5.95 -0.69 -0.98
N GLY A 640 -7.15 -1.19 -1.27
CA GLY A 640 -7.96 -0.74 -2.40
C GLY A 640 -8.50 0.66 -2.20
N GLY A 641 -8.63 1.39 -3.30
CA GLY A 641 -9.18 2.73 -3.36
C GLY A 641 -10.71 2.72 -3.25
N PHE A 642 -11.26 3.89 -2.97
CA PHE A 642 -12.68 4.05 -2.81
C PHE A 642 -13.37 4.31 -4.16
N GLY A 643 -14.62 3.88 -4.32
CA GLY A 643 -15.42 4.30 -5.46
C GLY A 643 -16.88 3.86 -5.40
N PHE A 644 -17.57 3.86 -6.52
CA PHE A 644 -18.90 3.23 -6.60
C PHE A 644 -18.79 1.72 -6.44
N LEU A 645 -17.78 1.09 -7.03
CA LEU A 645 -17.30 -0.22 -6.59
C LEU A 645 -15.99 0.01 -5.85
N GLY A 646 -15.85 -0.53 -4.63
CA GLY A 646 -14.58 -0.44 -3.91
C GLY A 646 -13.50 -1.24 -4.61
N GLY A 647 -12.29 -0.69 -4.71
CA GLY A 647 -11.15 -1.41 -5.27
C GLY A 647 -10.69 -2.54 -4.36
N ASP A 648 -10.10 -3.59 -4.93
CA ASP A 648 -9.63 -4.73 -4.15
C ASP A 648 -8.32 -4.40 -3.41
N GLY A 649 -8.09 -5.07 -2.29
CA GLY A 649 -6.82 -5.03 -1.58
C GLY A 649 -5.74 -5.83 -2.32
N GLY A 650 -4.52 -5.31 -2.35
CA GLY A 650 -3.37 -5.99 -2.94
C GLY A 650 -2.95 -7.23 -2.16
N ALA A 651 -2.42 -8.24 -2.83
CA ALA A 651 -1.88 -9.43 -2.15
C ALA A 651 -0.59 -9.11 -1.38
N GLY A 652 -0.36 -9.79 -0.26
CA GLY A 652 0.91 -9.77 0.45
C GLY A 652 2.01 -10.53 -0.30
N GLY A 653 3.25 -10.08 -0.17
CA GLY A 653 4.42 -10.70 -0.77
C GLY A 653 4.83 -12.00 -0.08
N ASN A 654 5.53 -12.87 -0.80
CA ASN A 654 5.99 -14.15 -0.24
C ASN A 654 7.22 -13.97 0.65
N ALA A 655 7.34 -14.85 1.64
CA ALA A 655 8.48 -14.91 2.56
C ALA A 655 9.71 -15.60 1.94
N GLY A 656 10.86 -15.41 2.59
CA GLY A 656 12.04 -16.24 2.36
C GLY A 656 11.86 -17.69 2.82
N LEU A 657 12.81 -18.55 2.46
CA LEU A 657 12.78 -19.97 2.78
C LEU A 657 12.90 -20.27 4.27
N LEU A 658 13.62 -19.44 5.03
CA LEU A 658 14.08 -19.78 6.36
C LEU A 658 13.75 -18.65 7.36
N LEU A 659 13.07 -19.02 8.44
CA LEU A 659 12.74 -18.17 9.57
C LEU A 659 12.16 -16.82 9.11
N SER A 660 11.10 -16.88 8.31
CA SER A 660 10.57 -15.73 7.56
C SER A 660 9.03 -15.72 7.59
N SER A 661 8.38 -14.60 7.31
CA SER A 661 6.91 -14.53 7.25
C SER A 661 6.39 -13.91 5.97
N GLY A 662 5.25 -14.38 5.47
CA GLY A 662 4.56 -13.76 4.34
C GLY A 662 4.03 -12.38 4.74
N GLY A 663 3.95 -11.49 3.76
CA GLY A 663 3.33 -10.18 3.96
C GLY A 663 1.82 -10.29 4.14
N ALA A 664 1.21 -9.38 4.87
CA ALA A 664 -0.24 -9.33 4.98
C ALA A 664 -0.88 -8.86 3.67
N GLY A 665 -2.09 -9.30 3.37
CA GLY A 665 -2.91 -8.72 2.30
C GLY A 665 -3.43 -7.33 2.68
N GLY A 666 -3.66 -6.50 1.67
CA GLY A 666 -4.21 -5.17 1.81
C GLY A 666 -5.72 -5.19 2.02
N PHE A 667 -6.26 -4.11 2.58
CA PHE A 667 -7.69 -3.96 2.82
C PHE A 667 -8.45 -3.67 1.51
N GLY A 668 -9.69 -4.14 1.38
CA GLY A 668 -10.57 -3.71 0.30
C GLY A 668 -11.08 -2.28 0.52
N GLY A 669 -11.31 -1.56 -0.57
CA GLY A 669 -11.83 -0.19 -0.56
C GLY A 669 -13.33 -0.11 -0.29
N PHE A 670 -13.82 1.02 0.20
CA PHE A 670 -15.27 1.24 0.34
C PHE A 670 -15.90 1.60 -1.00
N GLY A 671 -17.13 1.12 -1.21
CA GLY A 671 -17.99 1.54 -2.30
C GLY A 671 -19.43 1.13 -2.08
N THR A 672 -20.27 1.18 -3.12
CA THR A 672 -21.64 0.62 -3.05
C THR A 672 -21.58 -0.85 -2.69
N ALA A 673 -20.78 -1.63 -3.41
CA ALA A 673 -20.21 -2.88 -2.94
C ALA A 673 -18.76 -2.63 -2.49
N GLY A 674 -18.40 -3.23 -1.36
CA GLY A 674 -17.03 -3.13 -0.85
C GLY A 674 -16.07 -4.00 -1.65
N GLY A 675 -14.83 -3.54 -1.82
CA GLY A 675 -13.78 -4.31 -2.48
C GLY A 675 -13.33 -5.51 -1.63
N VAL A 676 -12.80 -6.54 -2.26
CA VAL A 676 -12.31 -7.74 -1.58
C VAL A 676 -10.97 -7.44 -0.88
N GLY A 677 -10.75 -8.03 0.29
CA GLY A 677 -9.46 -7.98 0.96
C GLY A 677 -8.40 -8.83 0.24
N GLY A 678 -7.16 -8.34 0.18
CA GLY A 678 -6.06 -9.04 -0.46
C GLY A 678 -5.65 -10.32 0.28
N ALA A 679 -5.15 -11.32 -0.45
CA ALA A 679 -4.62 -12.53 0.17
C ALA A 679 -3.30 -12.26 0.91
N GLY A 680 -3.06 -12.97 2.01
CA GLY A 680 -1.77 -12.99 2.68
C GLY A 680 -0.72 -13.79 1.89
N GLY A 681 0.54 -13.37 1.99
CA GLY A 681 1.66 -14.00 1.32
C GLY A 681 2.06 -15.34 1.96
N ASN A 682 2.64 -16.22 1.16
CA ASN A 682 3.01 -17.57 1.61
C ASN A 682 4.40 -17.60 2.26
N ALA A 683 4.59 -18.52 3.20
CA ALA A 683 5.90 -18.84 3.76
C ALA A 683 6.65 -19.90 2.95
N GLY A 684 7.97 -19.97 3.15
CA GLY A 684 8.85 -20.98 2.55
C GLY A 684 8.93 -22.29 3.35
N TRP A 685 10.13 -22.69 3.76
CA TRP A 685 10.36 -23.95 4.50
C TRP A 685 10.11 -23.79 6.00
N LEU A 686 10.75 -22.80 6.63
CA LEU A 686 10.50 -22.42 8.03
C LEU A 686 9.92 -21.01 8.03
N GLY A 687 8.67 -20.84 8.40
CA GLY A 687 8.07 -19.51 8.36
C GLY A 687 6.56 -19.47 8.54
N PHE A 688 6.06 -18.24 8.66
CA PHE A 688 4.66 -17.97 8.97
C PHE A 688 3.93 -17.38 7.78
N GLY A 689 2.72 -17.88 7.47
CA GLY A 689 1.89 -17.28 6.43
C GLY A 689 1.42 -15.88 6.83
N GLY A 690 1.31 -14.98 5.87
CA GLY A 690 0.77 -13.64 6.08
C GLY A 690 -0.73 -13.65 6.31
N ALA A 691 -1.25 -12.70 7.09
CA ALA A 691 -2.70 -12.56 7.26
C ALA A 691 -3.38 -12.05 5.98
N GLY A 692 -4.61 -12.46 5.71
CA GLY A 692 -5.44 -11.85 4.67
C GLY A 692 -5.94 -10.46 5.10
N GLY A 693 -6.19 -9.61 4.12
CA GLY A 693 -6.73 -8.27 4.33
C GLY A 693 -8.23 -8.28 4.62
N ILE A 694 -8.71 -7.29 5.37
CA ILE A 694 -10.15 -7.11 5.64
C ILE A 694 -10.84 -6.63 4.36
N GLY A 695 -12.06 -7.12 4.10
CA GLY A 695 -12.89 -6.64 3.00
C GLY A 695 -13.41 -5.22 3.22
N GLY A 696 -13.67 -4.52 2.12
CA GLY A 696 -14.13 -3.15 2.10
C GLY A 696 -15.60 -3.00 2.51
N ILE A 697 -15.96 -1.81 2.96
CA ILE A 697 -17.33 -1.53 3.40
C ILE A 697 -18.24 -1.29 2.17
N GLY A 698 -19.38 -1.95 2.13
CA GLY A 698 -20.48 -1.73 1.18
C GLY A 698 -21.48 -0.70 1.70
N GLY A 699 -21.70 0.36 0.94
CA GLY A 699 -22.61 1.45 1.26
C GLY A 699 -24.07 1.14 0.93
N ASN A 700 -24.31 0.46 -0.20
CA ASN A 700 -25.66 0.16 -0.70
C ASN A 700 -25.74 -1.21 -1.43
N ALA A 701 -24.83 -2.10 -1.06
CA ALA A 701 -24.74 -3.49 -1.46
C ALA A 701 -23.91 -4.21 -0.38
N ASN A 702 -23.57 -5.47 -0.65
CA ASN A 702 -22.82 -6.29 0.30
C ASN A 702 -21.43 -5.72 0.61
N GLY A 703 -20.95 -6.00 1.81
CA GLY A 703 -19.56 -5.77 2.16
C GLY A 703 -18.65 -6.70 1.37
N GLY A 704 -17.42 -6.26 1.12
CA GLY A 704 -16.42 -7.05 0.41
C GLY A 704 -15.95 -8.25 1.23
N ALA A 705 -15.59 -9.35 0.59
CA ALA A 705 -15.07 -10.52 1.29
C ALA A 705 -13.68 -10.22 1.89
N GLY A 706 -13.35 -10.88 3.00
CA GLY A 706 -12.00 -10.87 3.55
C GLY A 706 -11.06 -11.76 2.75
N GLY A 707 -9.80 -11.36 2.68
CA GLY A 707 -8.77 -12.10 1.97
C GLY A 707 -8.35 -13.38 2.71
N ASN A 708 -7.89 -14.38 1.95
CA ASN A 708 -7.38 -15.62 2.56
C ASN A 708 -6.02 -15.39 3.22
N GLY A 709 -5.77 -16.11 4.32
CA GLY A 709 -4.45 -16.16 4.94
C GLY A 709 -3.48 -17.02 4.13
N GLY A 710 -2.20 -16.63 4.11
CA GLY A 710 -1.14 -17.34 3.41
C GLY A 710 -0.75 -18.65 4.10
N THR A 711 -0.17 -19.58 3.35
CA THR A 711 0.27 -20.87 3.89
C THR A 711 1.49 -20.71 4.79
N GLY A 712 1.53 -21.47 5.88
CA GLY A 712 2.71 -21.59 6.76
C GLY A 712 3.82 -22.43 6.12
N GLY A 713 4.97 -22.45 6.79
CA GLY A 713 6.16 -23.13 6.30
C GLY A 713 5.94 -24.64 6.11
N GLN A 714 6.57 -25.21 5.09
CA GLN A 714 6.45 -26.64 4.78
C GLN A 714 6.93 -27.54 5.94
N LEU A 715 7.99 -27.16 6.64
CA LEU A 715 8.54 -27.93 7.77
C LEU A 715 8.11 -27.35 9.12
N TRP A 716 8.20 -26.03 9.29
CA TRP A 716 7.83 -25.38 10.54
C TRP A 716 7.22 -24.00 10.31
N GLY A 717 6.13 -23.72 11.02
CA GLY A 717 5.49 -22.43 11.10
C GLY A 717 4.00 -22.47 10.75
N SER A 718 3.27 -21.51 11.29
CA SER A 718 1.81 -21.43 11.22
C SER A 718 1.31 -20.73 9.96
N GLY A 719 0.11 -21.11 9.52
CA GLY A 719 -0.60 -20.39 8.46
C GLY A 719 -1.15 -19.05 8.96
N GLY A 720 -1.33 -18.11 8.04
CA GLY A 720 -1.84 -16.78 8.33
C GLY A 720 -3.34 -16.79 8.60
N ALA A 721 -3.83 -15.85 9.41
CA ALA A 721 -5.27 -15.69 9.60
C ALA A 721 -5.95 -15.17 8.33
N GLY A 722 -7.19 -15.59 8.06
CA GLY A 722 -8.04 -14.95 7.05
C GLY A 722 -8.49 -13.57 7.53
N GLY A 723 -8.70 -12.65 6.58
CA GLY A 723 -9.19 -11.31 6.86
C GLY A 723 -10.69 -11.29 7.16
N GLU A 724 -11.14 -10.32 7.95
CA GLU A 724 -12.57 -10.13 8.20
C GLU A 724 -13.31 -9.73 6.91
N GLY A 725 -14.59 -10.05 6.80
CA GLY A 725 -15.47 -9.47 5.79
C GLY A 725 -15.79 -8.01 6.11
N GLY A 726 -16.01 -7.21 5.08
CA GLY A 726 -16.38 -5.81 5.20
C GLY A 726 -17.83 -5.60 5.64
N ALA A 727 -18.11 -4.46 6.26
CA ALA A 727 -19.46 -4.14 6.69
C ALA A 727 -20.39 -3.78 5.51
N ALA A 728 -21.70 -3.96 5.68
CA ALA A 728 -22.74 -3.44 4.79
C ALA A 728 -23.63 -2.44 5.55
N LEU A 729 -23.88 -1.28 4.96
CA LEU A 729 -24.57 -0.14 5.60
C LEU A 729 -26.08 -0.08 5.29
N SER A 730 -26.54 -0.72 4.22
CA SER A 730 -27.94 -0.67 3.75
C SER A 730 -28.82 -1.81 4.28
N VAL A 731 -30.14 -1.56 4.32
CA VAL A 731 -31.14 -2.50 4.85
C VAL A 731 -31.37 -3.64 3.85
N GLY A 732 -31.09 -4.87 4.28
CA GLY A 732 -31.26 -6.09 3.47
C GLY A 732 -29.95 -6.64 2.90
N ASP A 733 -28.86 -5.85 2.93
CA ASP A 733 -27.56 -6.27 2.45
C ASP A 733 -26.81 -7.11 3.50
N THR A 734 -25.90 -7.95 3.01
CA THR A 734 -25.12 -8.88 3.82
C THR A 734 -23.70 -8.34 3.99
N GLY A 735 -23.16 -8.39 5.20
CA GLY A 735 -21.74 -8.16 5.38
C GLY A 735 -20.91 -9.17 4.58
N GLY A 736 -19.67 -8.82 4.26
CA GLY A 736 -18.79 -9.67 3.46
C GLY A 736 -18.46 -10.98 4.16
N ALA A 737 -18.16 -12.04 3.40
CA ALA A 737 -17.67 -13.28 3.99
C ALA A 737 -16.27 -13.08 4.59
N GLY A 738 -15.96 -13.76 5.69
CA GLY A 738 -14.60 -13.84 6.22
C GLY A 738 -13.71 -14.74 5.38
N GLY A 739 -12.43 -14.38 5.28
CA GLY A 739 -11.44 -15.14 4.52
C GLY A 739 -11.05 -16.46 5.18
N VAL A 740 -10.58 -17.43 4.39
CA VAL A 740 -10.10 -18.72 4.91
C VAL A 740 -8.72 -18.55 5.55
N GLY A 741 -8.49 -19.20 6.69
CA GLY A 741 -7.18 -19.27 7.33
C GLY A 741 -6.20 -20.17 6.58
N GLY A 742 -4.94 -19.76 6.50
CA GLY A 742 -3.89 -20.51 5.83
C GLY A 742 -3.53 -21.80 6.57
N SER A 743 -3.13 -22.83 5.83
CA SER A 743 -2.70 -24.12 6.42
C SER A 743 -1.21 -24.14 6.75
N ALA A 744 -0.82 -24.89 7.77
CA ALA A 744 0.57 -25.20 8.10
C ALA A 744 1.04 -26.51 7.43
N GLY A 745 2.36 -26.68 7.27
CA GLY A 745 2.96 -27.88 6.70
C GLY A 745 3.10 -29.04 7.70
N LEU A 746 4.30 -29.29 8.22
CA LEU A 746 4.57 -30.40 9.15
C LEU A 746 4.35 -30.02 10.62
N ILE A 747 4.95 -28.91 11.07
CA ILE A 747 4.82 -28.40 12.45
C ILE A 747 4.31 -26.96 12.39
N GLY A 748 3.19 -26.64 13.02
CA GLY A 748 2.62 -25.29 12.94
C GLY A 748 1.12 -25.28 13.19
N THR A 749 0.59 -24.18 13.70
CA THR A 749 -0.88 -24.02 13.78
C THR A 749 -1.44 -23.59 12.43
N GLY A 750 -2.63 -24.09 12.06
CA GLY A 750 -3.38 -23.49 10.97
C GLY A 750 -3.82 -22.08 11.38
N GLY A 751 -3.91 -21.15 10.44
CA GLY A 751 -4.38 -19.80 10.70
C GLY A 751 -5.88 -19.77 10.97
N ASN A 752 -6.36 -18.82 11.78
CA ASN A 752 -7.80 -18.68 12.01
C ASN A 752 -8.51 -18.21 10.73
N GLY A 753 -9.76 -18.62 10.55
CA GLY A 753 -10.64 -17.99 9.58
C GLY A 753 -10.98 -16.56 10.01
N GLY A 754 -11.22 -15.70 9.02
CA GLY A 754 -11.70 -14.35 9.22
C GLY A 754 -13.15 -14.34 9.66
N ASN A 755 -13.54 -13.32 10.40
CA ASN A 755 -14.93 -13.13 10.80
C ASN A 755 -15.79 -12.66 9.61
N GLY A 756 -17.09 -12.94 9.64
CA GLY A 756 -18.06 -12.31 8.76
C GLY A 756 -18.18 -10.81 9.02
N GLY A 757 -18.49 -10.06 7.98
CA GLY A 757 -18.74 -8.64 8.06
C GLY A 757 -20.09 -8.33 8.70
N THR A 758 -20.21 -7.16 9.33
CA THR A 758 -21.46 -6.72 9.95
C THR A 758 -22.43 -6.17 8.90
N GLY A 759 -23.72 -6.51 8.97
CA GLY A 759 -24.76 -5.98 8.08
C GLY A 759 -26.16 -6.32 8.59
N ALA A 760 -27.20 -6.01 7.81
CA ALA A 760 -28.56 -6.45 8.13
C ALA A 760 -28.62 -7.99 8.21
N ASN A 761 -27.89 -8.65 7.31
CA ASN A 761 -27.47 -10.03 7.46
C ASN A 761 -25.95 -10.06 7.73
N ALA A 762 -25.53 -10.84 8.72
CA ALA A 762 -24.12 -11.01 9.01
C ALA A 762 -23.44 -11.84 7.91
N GLY A 763 -22.17 -11.55 7.62
CA GLY A 763 -21.37 -12.30 6.67
C GLY A 763 -21.13 -13.74 7.12
N SER A 764 -20.80 -14.62 6.18
CA SER A 764 -20.40 -15.98 6.55
C SER A 764 -19.01 -15.98 7.17
N PRO A 765 -18.77 -16.70 8.27
CA PRO A 765 -17.43 -16.84 8.84
C PRO A 765 -16.51 -17.63 7.93
N GLY A 766 -15.24 -17.24 7.87
CA GLY A 766 -14.19 -17.99 7.22
C GLY A 766 -13.81 -19.26 7.99
N THR A 767 -13.39 -20.30 7.29
CA THR A 767 -12.90 -21.54 7.91
C THR A 767 -11.46 -21.38 8.40
N GLY A 768 -11.14 -22.02 9.54
CA GLY A 768 -9.77 -22.13 10.02
C GLY A 768 -8.94 -23.06 9.16
N GLY A 769 -7.66 -22.74 8.99
CA GLY A 769 -6.70 -23.55 8.25
C GLY A 769 -6.30 -24.83 8.98
N ALA A 770 -5.76 -25.79 8.25
CA ALA A 770 -5.27 -27.04 8.84
C ALA A 770 -3.98 -26.80 9.64
N GLY A 771 -3.88 -27.42 10.82
CA GLY A 771 -2.64 -27.53 11.58
C GLY A 771 -1.67 -28.52 10.94
N GLY A 772 -0.40 -28.42 11.34
CA GLY A 772 0.68 -29.23 10.78
C GLY A 772 0.45 -30.73 11.00
N LEU A 773 0.89 -31.54 10.03
CA LEU A 773 0.66 -32.99 9.99
C LEU A 773 1.26 -33.76 11.19
N LEU A 774 2.29 -33.22 11.85
CA LEU A 774 2.95 -33.84 13.00
C LEU A 774 2.59 -33.16 14.32
N LEU A 775 2.61 -31.83 14.35
CA LEU A 775 2.34 -31.06 15.56
C LEU A 775 1.75 -29.70 15.20
N GLY A 776 0.52 -29.44 15.62
CA GLY A 776 -0.17 -28.21 15.26
C GLY A 776 -1.67 -28.24 15.46
N GLN A 777 -2.21 -27.17 16.05
CA GLN A 777 -3.66 -27.01 16.18
C GLN A 777 -4.24 -26.45 14.87
N ASN A 778 -5.42 -26.92 14.49
CA ASN A 778 -6.19 -26.27 13.43
C ASN A 778 -6.54 -24.84 13.84
N GLY A 779 -6.68 -23.96 12.86
CA GLY A 779 -7.18 -22.61 13.10
C GLY A 779 -8.61 -22.63 13.62
N LEU A 780 -8.97 -21.60 14.37
CA LEU A 780 -10.35 -21.36 14.75
C LEU A 780 -11.13 -20.87 13.53
N ASN A 781 -12.39 -21.27 13.39
CA ASN A 781 -13.28 -20.63 12.42
C ASN A 781 -13.57 -19.19 12.88
N GLY A 782 -13.88 -18.32 11.92
CA GLY A 782 -14.35 -16.98 12.21
C GLY A 782 -15.70 -16.97 12.94
N LEU A 783 -16.03 -15.81 13.48
CA LEU A 783 -17.35 -15.48 14.00
C LEU A 783 -18.24 -14.93 12.87
N PRO A 784 -19.56 -15.14 12.92
CA PRO A 784 -20.49 -14.56 11.95
C PRO A 784 -20.57 -13.03 12.07
#